data_AF-A0A8W7K8T5-F1
#
_entry.id   AF-A0A8W7K8T5-F1
#
_cell.length_a   1.000
_cell.length_b   1.000
_cell.length_c   1.000
_cell.angle_alpha   90.00
_cell.angle_beta   90.00
_cell.angle_gamma   90.00
#
_symmetry.space_group_name_H-M   'P 1'
#
loop_
_entity.id
_entity.type
_entity.pdbx_description
1 polymer ?
#
loop_
_entity_poly.entity_id
_entity_poly.type
_entity_poly.pdbx_seq_one_letter_code
_entity_poly.pdbx_strand_id
1 'polypeptide(L)'
;MRRGVVLLLLSVTWGFPSVSHGQSYVVVSSDTLRAHTTYGLAVANIAPKTQHFRFEIVANNQSIASAATVDIVANGLKHIDLNINELDTEASYMLQVWDASKGVLLNASTVACSVRSYVVLFQTDKPVYKPSDKILFRVVFMTLDLMPIQEAAITIFLTDPLGSRLKQWSKAPLQNGVFEGRFQLAAEPSFGRWTINANINEQTYRETVQVEEYSVPLFNIGLKSTPNPYMYCEDKQIVLKLSVNYAQGGAVQGNATVMMRTQLENYIHQQKEVARKELMLNGSALVRFPMSLISPDCLEDRTVWFNVVVRELTTNITQEETGTFTVHRSLYDMEVLDETNSFHPGAPVHLRARLVSISGRPQPNQIVILNYTLRKEDLSMGDPVPQIVRVKTDTRGVLKLSFNTTLDTVAIDVFGTYRNRTFSLMAAYPKYESNEIDYLVAHTSQAYYRSKHQVTINVRNNFRTNRIFFVCFCSGMVCDSGVVQSASFQKFHKFSFLAPSLVTQDMVVLVFTVKNDGAIVSTIVTVRFRLQSQHTLTISATRVDEISPKYSISIGAGNGAYVGLFGVEERARIISSGETNLSWNKLHRALQSSNTLQDAAFLHDSFKRVGVLLLTDAYEPDVGPVFNVQGRVGNIFEEEEAPREHYPETWIWESVRTLDQRIQTIERALPNIGTYYLMAFALDSIYGLQITKPARLKYTKDIFAQLHIPRSLNRSDEAVGHCLIHNYGASITVFVDIQPNLANTKLVLGGGETESIPLKLLFQRVGDVKIVVTLRISNGSIVDMVQQMVSVRHKGIARILEDARLIHFDEMSQTELNLSVELPKQNIIPDSGQLSLSVTGSFPNLHEYDLQPMADSSHINGSTNVLFFQTTLTIYEYLRNSGLLKADSLAKFSPLVEVAFQNQLKFRLKGGAFSYLGYDVLDRCGSIWLTANTVHSFIRASEFVHINDRNIESSLNWLQEQMLPNGSFKESCAAALDDAHRMEETELSLAITVLTAFLNNKHSSKYTNLRNRTLTMLLKAPMHDVYSMAKIAYLLTLMKHPARLPVIEQLNKQAVDSDGAFRYWLERQLPNKEPSKRDTETTAYALLANINEGTMASEEIKRVTQWLYKRCFIGNRFIVTAENLICLQALGVVAKRNTAPETKLLLVLSSTQSLAVNETNRELLQTIQLTRATPRVRVSIKGLGSAWVKLSYKYHMP
;
A
#
# COMPACT_ATOMS: atom_id res chain seq x y z
N MET A 1 89.62 -14.19 11.26
CA MET A 1 90.57 -15.33 11.26
C MET A 1 90.07 -16.43 12.18
N ARG A 2 90.64 -17.65 12.12
CA ARG A 2 90.35 -18.74 13.07
C ARG A 2 90.57 -18.31 14.53
N ARG A 3 89.69 -18.76 15.42
CA ARG A 3 90.02 -19.37 16.72
C ARG A 3 88.82 -20.19 17.19
N GLY A 4 89.06 -21.39 17.71
CA GLY A 4 88.04 -22.23 18.32
C GLY A 4 88.22 -22.27 19.84
N VAL A 5 87.14 -22.51 20.57
CA VAL A 5 87.12 -22.81 22.01
C VAL A 5 86.12 -23.94 22.22
N VAL A 6 86.48 -24.91 23.05
CA VAL A 6 85.58 -25.99 23.49
C VAL A 6 84.97 -25.59 24.83
N LEU A 7 83.66 -25.77 24.99
CA LEU A 7 82.97 -25.66 26.26
C LEU A 7 81.75 -26.61 26.29
N LEU A 8 81.58 -27.32 27.41
CA LEU A 8 80.43 -28.20 27.66
C LEU A 8 79.20 -27.37 28.05
N LEU A 9 78.04 -27.74 27.51
CA LEU A 9 76.72 -27.29 27.97
C LEU A 9 75.74 -28.47 27.92
N LEU A 10 74.86 -28.56 28.92
CA LEU A 10 73.90 -29.65 29.04
C LEU A 10 72.71 -29.44 28.08
N SER A 11 72.46 -30.42 27.22
CA SER A 11 71.21 -30.50 26.47
C SER A 11 70.09 -31.03 27.36
N VAL A 12 69.42 -30.14 28.11
CA VAL A 12 68.15 -30.49 28.76
C VAL A 12 67.09 -30.68 27.68
N THR A 13 66.58 -31.90 27.53
CA THR A 13 65.50 -32.21 26.59
C THR A 13 64.17 -31.64 27.09
N TRP A 14 63.87 -30.40 26.68
CA TRP A 14 62.53 -29.84 26.79
C TRP A 14 61.59 -30.62 25.86
N GLY A 15 60.93 -31.64 26.42
CA GLY A 15 59.78 -32.26 25.76
C GLY A 15 58.65 -31.23 25.70
N PHE A 16 58.33 -30.76 24.49
CA PHE A 16 57.14 -29.94 24.27
C PHE A 16 55.91 -30.75 24.70
N PRO A 17 55.08 -30.25 25.64
CA PRO A 17 53.83 -30.92 25.95
C PRO A 17 52.91 -30.83 24.74
N SER A 18 52.51 -31.98 24.20
CA SER A 18 51.43 -32.07 23.22
C SER A 18 50.18 -31.42 23.82
N VAL A 19 49.65 -30.38 23.18
CA VAL A 19 48.43 -29.71 23.65
C VAL A 19 47.29 -30.72 23.66
N SER A 20 46.87 -31.12 24.86
CA SER A 20 45.71 -31.98 25.04
C SER A 20 44.45 -31.15 24.85
N HIS A 21 43.89 -31.22 23.64
CA HIS A 21 42.56 -30.68 23.35
C HIS A 21 41.52 -31.30 24.28
N GLY A 22 40.54 -30.50 24.67
CA GLY A 22 39.56 -30.87 25.68
C GLY A 22 38.45 -31.77 25.14
N GLN A 23 37.67 -32.31 26.07
CA GLN A 23 36.48 -33.14 25.84
C GLN A 23 35.42 -32.82 26.91
N SER A 24 35.28 -31.53 27.25
CA SER A 24 34.38 -31.07 28.30
C SER A 24 33.00 -30.75 27.75
N TYR A 25 32.91 -29.95 26.69
CA TYR A 25 31.63 -29.43 26.21
C TYR A 25 31.61 -29.09 24.72
N VAL A 26 30.39 -29.08 24.16
CA VAL A 26 30.07 -28.49 22.85
C VAL A 26 28.82 -27.63 22.99
N VAL A 27 28.91 -26.38 22.56
CA VAL A 27 27.83 -25.38 22.50
C VAL A 27 27.56 -25.07 21.04
N VAL A 28 26.29 -25.17 20.63
CA VAL A 28 25.83 -24.96 19.26
C VAL A 28 24.68 -23.94 19.28
N SER A 29 24.75 -22.90 18.46
CA SER A 29 23.72 -21.85 18.39
C SER A 29 23.65 -21.21 16.99
N SER A 30 22.69 -20.33 16.72
CA SER A 30 22.67 -19.56 15.47
C SER A 30 23.84 -18.56 15.44
N ASP A 31 24.43 -18.33 14.27
CA ASP A 31 25.41 -17.26 14.05
C ASP A 31 24.81 -15.84 14.14
N THR A 32 23.47 -15.73 14.10
CA THR A 32 22.75 -14.48 13.96
C THR A 32 21.83 -14.19 15.15
N LEU A 33 22.15 -13.10 15.86
CA LEU A 33 21.40 -12.55 16.97
C LEU A 33 20.27 -11.63 16.45
N ARG A 34 19.10 -11.63 17.11
CA ARG A 34 17.91 -10.87 16.71
C ARG A 34 17.28 -10.22 17.95
N ALA A 35 16.97 -8.92 17.88
CA ALA A 35 16.30 -8.20 18.96
C ALA A 35 14.87 -8.72 19.17
N HIS A 36 14.34 -8.64 20.38
CA HIS A 36 13.00 -9.08 20.77
C HIS A 36 12.70 -10.56 20.43
N THR A 37 13.70 -11.43 20.52
CA THR A 37 13.56 -12.88 20.27
C THR A 37 14.28 -13.72 21.33
N THR A 38 13.99 -15.02 21.37
CA THR A 38 14.74 -16.02 22.16
C THR A 38 15.90 -16.56 21.34
N TYR A 39 17.13 -16.34 21.80
CA TYR A 39 18.33 -16.89 21.18
C TYR A 39 18.65 -18.26 21.80
N GLY A 40 18.26 -19.31 21.07
CA GLY A 40 18.37 -20.71 21.51
C GLY A 40 19.77 -21.30 21.34
N LEU A 41 20.29 -21.90 22.42
CA LEU A 41 21.51 -22.70 22.48
C LEU A 41 21.16 -24.19 22.58
N ALA A 42 21.97 -25.07 21.98
CA ALA A 42 22.02 -26.49 22.29
C ALA A 42 23.40 -26.82 22.88
N VAL A 43 23.43 -27.31 24.12
CA VAL A 43 24.67 -27.52 24.88
C VAL A 43 24.80 -28.97 25.30
N ALA A 44 25.88 -29.63 24.88
CA ALA A 44 26.27 -30.97 25.28
C ALA A 44 27.43 -30.90 26.30
N ASN A 45 27.21 -31.48 27.49
CA ASN A 45 28.29 -31.82 28.42
C ASN A 45 28.86 -33.18 28.00
N ILE A 46 30.15 -33.25 27.70
CA ILE A 46 30.88 -34.45 27.28
C ILE A 46 31.69 -35.04 28.44
N ALA A 47 31.98 -34.24 29.48
CA ALA A 47 32.71 -34.65 30.66
C ALA A 47 31.98 -35.76 31.46
N PRO A 48 32.73 -36.63 32.18
CA PRO A 48 32.17 -37.71 33.01
C PRO A 48 31.55 -37.22 34.34
N LYS A 49 31.30 -35.91 34.49
CA LYS A 49 30.72 -35.27 35.68
C LYS A 49 29.74 -34.18 35.26
N THR A 50 28.77 -33.83 36.11
CA THR A 50 27.94 -32.63 35.94
C THR A 50 28.82 -31.38 35.81
N GLN A 51 28.45 -30.49 34.90
CA GLN A 51 29.11 -29.20 34.71
C GLN A 51 28.11 -28.04 34.87
N HIS A 52 28.61 -26.94 35.41
CA HIS A 52 27.85 -25.73 35.74
C HIS A 52 28.26 -24.63 34.75
N PHE A 53 27.40 -24.31 33.79
CA PHE A 53 27.69 -23.33 32.75
C PHE A 53 26.95 -22.02 33.00
N ARG A 54 27.60 -20.91 32.68
CA ARG A 54 26.95 -19.59 32.53
C ARG A 54 27.20 -19.07 31.12
N PHE A 55 26.12 -18.70 30.45
CA PHE A 55 26.11 -18.15 29.11
C PHE A 55 25.76 -16.68 29.19
N GLU A 56 26.51 -15.84 28.47
CA GLU A 56 26.28 -14.40 28.43
C GLU A 56 26.42 -13.90 26.99
N ILE A 57 25.54 -12.99 26.58
CA ILE A 57 25.68 -12.24 25.34
C ILE A 57 26.10 -10.83 25.74
N VAL A 58 27.31 -10.46 25.36
CA VAL A 58 28.00 -9.26 25.84
C VAL A 58 28.33 -8.35 24.66
N ALA A 59 27.96 -7.08 24.75
CA ALA A 59 28.29 -6.07 23.75
C ALA A 59 29.74 -5.58 23.91
N ASN A 60 30.29 -4.96 22.86
CA ASN A 60 31.61 -4.32 22.85
C ASN A 60 31.86 -3.33 24.01
N ASN A 61 30.80 -2.69 24.53
CA ASN A 61 30.83 -1.79 25.69
C ASN A 61 30.79 -2.50 27.06
N GLN A 62 30.94 -3.82 27.09
CA GLN A 62 30.88 -4.71 28.27
C GLN A 62 29.50 -4.82 28.96
N SER A 63 28.42 -4.28 28.37
CA SER A 63 27.07 -4.56 28.86
C SER A 63 26.61 -5.97 28.49
N ILE A 64 25.94 -6.65 29.43
CA ILE A 64 25.35 -7.98 29.24
C ILE A 64 23.92 -7.79 28.73
N ALA A 65 23.67 -8.16 27.48
CA ALA A 65 22.35 -8.07 26.83
C ALA A 65 21.41 -9.22 27.26
N SER A 66 21.96 -10.39 27.56
CA SER A 66 21.23 -11.54 28.10
C SER A 66 22.17 -12.53 28.79
N ALA A 67 21.69 -13.26 29.79
CA ALA A 67 22.46 -14.30 30.46
C ALA A 67 21.59 -15.43 31.03
N ALA A 68 22.14 -16.65 31.06
CA ALA A 68 21.53 -17.82 31.71
C ALA A 68 22.61 -18.66 32.41
N THR A 69 22.26 -19.30 33.53
CA THR A 69 23.13 -20.26 34.23
C THR A 69 22.42 -21.60 34.31
N VAL A 70 23.11 -22.70 34.02
CA VAL A 70 22.49 -24.02 33.95
C VAL A 70 23.45 -25.17 34.30
N ASP A 71 22.90 -26.15 35.00
CA ASP A 71 23.56 -27.42 35.30
C ASP A 71 23.21 -28.44 34.22
N ILE A 72 24.23 -29.11 33.69
CA ILE A 72 24.08 -30.19 32.70
C ILE A 72 24.81 -31.42 33.23
N VAL A 73 24.07 -32.51 33.42
CA VAL A 73 24.61 -33.79 33.89
C VAL A 73 25.63 -34.39 32.92
N ALA A 74 26.52 -35.23 33.45
CA ALA A 74 27.54 -35.92 32.65
C ALA A 74 26.95 -36.59 31.40
N ASN A 75 27.51 -36.31 30.22
CA ASN A 75 27.06 -36.85 28.92
C ASN A 75 25.65 -36.38 28.47
N GLY A 76 25.06 -35.37 29.13
CA GLY A 76 23.75 -34.83 28.78
C GLY A 76 23.80 -33.73 27.71
N LEU A 77 22.74 -33.60 26.92
CA LEU A 77 22.48 -32.45 26.05
C LEU A 77 21.25 -31.69 26.57
N LYS A 78 21.28 -30.36 26.54
CA LYS A 78 20.19 -29.49 26.98
C LYS A 78 20.02 -28.27 26.07
N HIS A 79 18.77 -27.88 25.83
CA HIS A 79 18.41 -26.62 25.16
C HIS A 79 18.30 -25.48 26.20
N ILE A 80 18.70 -24.26 25.82
CA ILE A 80 18.71 -23.08 26.68
C ILE A 80 18.27 -21.87 25.86
N ASP A 81 17.30 -21.11 26.33
CA ASP A 81 16.90 -19.84 25.72
C ASP A 81 17.54 -18.66 26.42
N LEU A 82 18.09 -17.73 25.64
CA LEU A 82 18.50 -16.40 26.09
C LEU A 82 17.51 -15.36 25.55
N ASN A 83 16.72 -14.74 26.43
CA ASN A 83 15.78 -13.68 26.05
C ASN A 83 16.56 -12.44 25.62
N ILE A 84 16.40 -12.01 24.36
CA ILE A 84 17.04 -10.80 23.82
C ILE A 84 16.01 -9.68 23.78
N ASN A 85 16.28 -8.59 24.50
CA ASN A 85 15.41 -7.40 24.51
C ASN A 85 15.77 -6.49 23.33
N GLU A 86 16.50 -5.41 23.58
CA GLU A 86 16.98 -4.47 22.55
C GLU A 86 18.42 -4.80 22.15
N LEU A 87 18.79 -4.46 20.93
CA LEU A 87 20.16 -4.54 20.42
C LEU A 87 20.49 -3.22 19.71
N ASP A 88 21.55 -2.56 20.13
CA ASP A 88 22.24 -1.56 19.30
C ASP A 88 22.80 -2.26 18.06
N THR A 89 22.35 -1.86 16.86
CA THR A 89 22.75 -2.44 15.58
C THR A 89 24.11 -1.95 15.06
N GLU A 90 24.69 -0.91 15.67
CA GLU A 90 26.07 -0.47 15.40
C GLU A 90 27.07 -1.17 16.35
N ALA A 91 26.61 -1.77 17.44
CA ALA A 91 27.43 -2.56 18.36
C ALA A 91 27.71 -3.99 17.86
N SER A 92 28.89 -4.50 18.20
CA SER A 92 29.25 -5.91 18.04
C SER A 92 29.01 -6.71 19.31
N TYR A 93 28.48 -7.92 19.17
CA TYR A 93 28.12 -8.83 20.28
C TYR A 93 28.99 -10.08 20.26
N MET A 94 29.26 -10.62 21.45
CA MET A 94 29.90 -11.91 21.64
C MET A 94 29.06 -12.81 22.55
N LEU A 95 28.90 -14.07 22.16
CA LEU A 95 28.47 -15.13 23.07
C LEU A 95 29.69 -15.60 23.88
N GLN A 96 29.59 -15.53 25.20
CA GLN A 96 30.59 -15.96 26.16
C GLN A 96 30.09 -17.18 26.93
N VAL A 97 30.97 -18.16 27.11
CA VAL A 97 30.71 -19.43 27.81
C VAL A 97 31.63 -19.50 29.02
N TRP A 98 31.06 -19.57 30.22
CA TRP A 98 31.76 -19.56 31.50
C TRP A 98 31.55 -20.85 32.29
N ASP A 99 32.57 -21.29 33.02
CA ASP A 99 32.43 -22.22 34.14
C ASP A 99 31.88 -21.45 35.35
N ALA A 100 30.59 -21.63 35.64
CA ALA A 100 29.90 -20.95 36.72
C ALA A 100 30.39 -21.37 38.11
N SER A 101 31.03 -22.53 38.24
CA SER A 101 31.60 -23.02 39.52
C SER A 101 32.97 -22.43 39.83
N LYS A 102 33.72 -21.99 38.79
CA LYS A 102 35.06 -21.40 38.93
C LYS A 102 35.12 -19.90 38.64
N GLY A 103 34.12 -19.33 37.98
CA GLY A 103 34.15 -17.94 37.49
C GLY A 103 35.13 -17.71 36.33
N VAL A 104 35.41 -18.76 35.54
CA VAL A 104 36.41 -18.75 34.47
C VAL A 104 35.74 -18.78 33.10
N LEU A 105 36.12 -17.87 32.21
CA LEU A 105 35.70 -17.89 30.81
C LEU A 105 36.33 -19.10 30.10
N LEU A 106 35.50 -19.94 29.49
CA LEU A 106 35.91 -21.15 28.78
C LEU A 106 36.15 -20.86 27.29
N ASN A 107 35.23 -20.14 26.64
CA ASN A 107 35.35 -19.74 25.23
C ASN A 107 34.42 -18.53 24.95
N ALA A 108 34.72 -17.76 23.91
CA ALA A 108 33.91 -16.64 23.44
C ALA A 108 33.97 -16.51 21.92
N SER A 109 32.89 -16.06 21.29
CA SER A 109 32.85 -15.82 19.83
C SER A 109 31.84 -14.76 19.44
N THR A 110 32.12 -14.02 18.37
CA THR A 110 31.26 -12.98 17.83
C THR A 110 29.98 -13.54 17.22
N VAL A 111 28.85 -12.85 17.44
CA VAL A 111 27.54 -13.17 16.86
C VAL A 111 27.08 -11.99 16.00
N ALA A 112 26.60 -12.24 14.78
CA ALA A 112 26.17 -11.18 13.87
C ALA A 112 24.79 -10.64 14.27
N CYS A 113 24.63 -9.32 14.41
CA CYS A 113 23.31 -8.72 14.68
C CYS A 113 22.50 -8.62 13.38
N SER A 114 21.30 -9.20 13.34
CA SER A 114 20.38 -9.07 12.22
C SER A 114 19.39 -7.91 12.44
N VAL A 115 19.32 -7.01 11.44
CA VAL A 115 18.38 -5.88 11.39
C VAL A 115 16.91 -6.28 11.13
N ARG A 116 16.59 -7.58 11.12
CA ARG A 116 15.23 -8.11 10.94
C ARG A 116 14.94 -9.25 11.92
N SER A 117 13.95 -9.02 12.77
CA SER A 117 13.47 -9.95 13.80
C SER A 117 12.02 -10.38 13.57
N TYR A 118 11.29 -9.66 12.70
CA TYR A 118 9.88 -9.88 12.40
C TYR A 118 9.63 -10.26 10.95
N VAL A 119 8.52 -10.97 10.70
CA VAL A 119 7.96 -11.21 9.37
C VAL A 119 6.79 -10.25 9.17
N VAL A 120 7.02 -9.20 8.37
CA VAL A 120 5.98 -8.20 8.04
C VAL A 120 5.55 -8.38 6.59
N LEU A 121 4.27 -8.69 6.37
CA LEU A 121 3.67 -8.83 5.04
C LEU A 121 2.66 -7.73 4.79
N PHE A 122 2.58 -7.28 3.53
CA PHE A 122 1.64 -6.25 3.10
C PHE A 122 0.62 -6.85 2.13
N GLN A 123 -0.66 -6.52 2.32
CA GLN A 123 -1.74 -6.79 1.36
C GLN A 123 -2.29 -5.46 0.88
N THR A 124 -2.47 -5.28 -0.42
CA THR A 124 -3.14 -4.09 -0.99
C THR A 124 -4.36 -4.53 -1.80
N ASP A 125 -5.37 -3.67 -1.90
CA ASP A 125 -6.57 -4.00 -2.68
C ASP A 125 -6.34 -3.88 -4.19
N LYS A 126 -5.43 -2.99 -4.61
CA LYS A 126 -4.95 -2.82 -5.99
C LYS A 126 -3.41 -2.85 -6.06
N PRO A 127 -2.81 -3.17 -7.22
CA PRO A 127 -1.40 -2.92 -7.48
C PRO A 127 -1.15 -1.49 -7.96
N VAL A 128 -2.13 -0.93 -8.67
CA VAL A 128 -2.04 0.33 -9.41
C VAL A 128 -3.27 1.17 -9.05
N TYR A 129 -3.08 2.42 -8.62
CA TYR A 129 -4.17 3.30 -8.21
C TYR A 129 -4.31 4.52 -9.13
N LYS A 130 -5.54 4.97 -9.31
CA LYS A 130 -5.88 6.15 -10.12
C LYS A 130 -5.78 7.46 -9.32
N PRO A 131 -5.77 8.61 -10.00
CA PRO A 131 -6.27 9.84 -9.40
C PRO A 131 -7.65 9.62 -8.74
N SER A 132 -7.88 10.26 -7.59
CA SER A 132 -9.07 10.09 -6.72
C SER A 132 -9.32 8.69 -6.13
N ASP A 133 -8.48 7.68 -6.37
CA ASP A 133 -8.66 6.37 -5.74
C ASP A 133 -8.42 6.39 -4.21
N LYS A 134 -8.95 5.38 -3.53
CA LYS A 134 -8.58 5.07 -2.14
C LYS A 134 -7.61 3.90 -2.12
N ILE A 135 -6.44 4.10 -1.56
CA ILE A 135 -5.50 3.01 -1.25
C ILE A 135 -6.02 2.30 -0.01
N LEU A 136 -6.47 1.06 -0.14
CA LEU A 136 -6.81 0.18 0.98
C LEU A 136 -5.69 -0.84 1.15
N PHE A 137 -5.19 -0.98 2.38
CA PHE A 137 -4.07 -1.89 2.65
C PHE A 137 -4.15 -2.51 4.04
N ARG A 138 -3.50 -3.66 4.18
CA ARG A 138 -3.23 -4.32 5.46
C ARG A 138 -1.73 -4.49 5.63
N VAL A 139 -1.27 -4.34 6.87
CA VAL A 139 0.08 -4.72 7.27
C VAL A 139 -0.05 -5.80 8.35
N VAL A 140 0.54 -6.96 8.10
CA VAL A 140 0.46 -8.16 8.91
C VAL A 140 1.81 -8.38 9.58
N PHE A 141 1.84 -8.21 10.89
CA PHE A 141 3.04 -8.27 11.72
C PHE A 141 3.10 -9.59 12.49
N MET A 142 4.17 -10.36 12.28
CA MET A 142 4.35 -11.69 12.86
C MET A 142 5.77 -11.93 13.38
N THR A 143 5.91 -12.90 14.29
CA THR A 143 7.21 -13.50 14.63
C THR A 143 7.75 -14.36 13.48
N LEU A 144 8.98 -14.87 13.60
CA LEU A 144 9.55 -15.85 12.64
C LEU A 144 8.73 -17.15 12.58
N ASP A 145 8.05 -17.51 13.67
CA ASP A 145 7.12 -18.64 13.76
C ASP A 145 5.72 -18.32 13.21
N LEU A 146 5.55 -17.19 12.51
CA LEU A 146 4.30 -16.76 11.85
C LEU A 146 3.13 -16.51 12.81
N MET A 147 3.42 -16.26 14.10
CA MET A 147 2.45 -15.95 15.13
C MET A 147 2.17 -14.44 15.20
N PRO A 148 0.93 -14.00 15.51
CA PRO A 148 0.58 -12.59 15.57
C PRO A 148 1.34 -11.82 16.65
N ILE A 149 1.88 -10.65 16.30
CA ILE A 149 2.35 -9.67 17.28
C ILE A 149 1.12 -9.01 17.93
N GLN A 150 1.08 -9.00 19.27
CA GLN A 150 -0.04 -8.42 20.02
C GLN A 150 0.26 -6.97 20.44
N GLU A 151 1.44 -6.70 20.99
CA GLU A 151 1.86 -5.37 21.45
C GLU A 151 3.27 -5.05 20.94
N ALA A 152 3.43 -3.92 20.25
CA ALA A 152 4.72 -3.38 19.81
C ALA A 152 4.59 -1.88 19.47
N ALA A 153 5.72 -1.15 19.44
CA ALA A 153 5.75 0.27 19.09
C ALA A 153 5.74 0.45 17.57
N ILE A 154 4.55 0.40 16.95
CA ILE A 154 4.39 0.41 15.49
C ILE A 154 4.04 1.80 14.97
N THR A 155 4.86 2.30 14.05
CA THR A 155 4.59 3.49 13.24
C THR A 155 4.51 3.13 11.76
N ILE A 156 3.34 3.35 11.15
CA ILE A 156 3.13 3.17 9.70
C ILE A 156 3.09 4.55 9.05
N PHE A 157 3.68 4.71 7.86
CA PHE A 157 3.60 5.96 7.09
C PHE A 157 3.66 5.75 5.58
N LEU A 158 2.98 6.63 4.85
CA LEU A 158 2.93 6.65 3.39
C LEU A 158 3.87 7.72 2.84
N THR A 159 4.67 7.39 1.82
CA THR A 159 5.47 8.37 1.06
C THR A 159 5.13 8.35 -0.43
N ASP A 160 5.11 9.54 -1.02
CA ASP A 160 5.02 9.73 -2.47
C ASP A 160 6.36 9.41 -3.19
N PRO A 161 6.41 9.44 -4.53
CA PRO A 161 7.62 9.13 -5.30
C PRO A 161 8.77 10.13 -5.08
N LEU A 162 8.49 11.32 -4.53
CA LEU A 162 9.48 12.33 -4.15
C LEU A 162 9.99 12.14 -2.71
N GLY A 163 9.52 11.10 -2.00
CA GLY A 163 9.88 10.82 -0.61
C GLY A 163 9.12 11.66 0.42
N SER A 164 8.12 12.44 0.00
CA SER A 164 7.29 13.25 0.90
C SER A 164 6.39 12.35 1.74
N ARG A 165 6.53 12.41 3.07
CA ARG A 165 5.62 11.71 4.00
C ARG A 165 4.26 12.41 4.02
N LEU A 166 3.23 11.72 3.54
CA LEU A 166 1.87 12.28 3.36
C LEU A 166 0.91 11.94 4.50
N LYS A 167 1.07 10.75 5.10
CA LYS A 167 0.27 10.29 6.25
C LYS A 167 1.09 9.41 7.16
N GLN A 168 0.79 9.44 8.46
CA GLN A 168 1.47 8.65 9.49
C GLN A 168 0.47 8.21 10.56
N TRP A 169 0.63 6.97 11.04
CA TRP A 169 -0.08 6.38 12.17
C TRP A 169 0.96 6.02 13.24
N SER A 170 1.25 6.94 14.17
CA SER A 170 2.39 6.85 15.11
C SER A 170 2.22 5.84 16.27
N LYS A 171 1.04 5.23 16.39
CA LYS A 171 0.71 4.10 17.27
C LYS A 171 -0.36 3.27 16.55
N ALA A 172 0.05 2.51 15.55
CA ALA A 172 -0.87 1.78 14.68
C ALA A 172 -1.60 0.66 15.47
N PRO A 173 -2.94 0.72 15.66
CA PRO A 173 -3.66 -0.29 16.42
C PRO A 173 -3.72 -1.61 15.64
N LEU A 174 -3.29 -2.71 16.27
CA LEU A 174 -3.37 -4.05 15.70
C LEU A 174 -4.66 -4.77 16.10
N GLN A 175 -5.23 -5.51 15.15
CA GLN A 175 -6.22 -6.55 15.37
C GLN A 175 -5.54 -7.90 15.17
N ASN A 176 -5.10 -8.54 16.27
CA ASN A 176 -4.40 -9.82 16.27
C ASN A 176 -3.27 -9.91 15.22
N GLY A 177 -2.28 -9.01 15.30
CA GLY A 177 -1.18 -8.90 14.34
C GLY A 177 -1.45 -8.04 13.09
N VAL A 178 -2.69 -7.61 12.82
CA VAL A 178 -3.04 -6.91 11.56
C VAL A 178 -3.44 -5.45 11.77
N PHE A 179 -2.82 -4.53 11.05
CA PHE A 179 -3.30 -3.16 10.88
C PHE A 179 -4.07 -3.01 9.57
N GLU A 180 -5.23 -2.34 9.58
CA GLU A 180 -5.97 -1.93 8.38
C GLU A 180 -5.82 -0.42 8.12
N GLY A 181 -5.20 -0.06 6.99
CA GLY A 181 -4.95 1.32 6.58
C GLY A 181 -5.85 1.77 5.42
N ARG A 182 -6.12 3.08 5.37
CA ARG A 182 -6.76 3.74 4.21
C ARG A 182 -6.21 5.14 3.96
N PHE A 183 -6.01 5.47 2.70
CA PHE A 183 -5.55 6.79 2.23
C PHE A 183 -6.35 7.24 1.01
N GLN A 184 -6.64 8.53 0.90
CA GLN A 184 -7.34 9.13 -0.24
C GLN A 184 -6.34 9.84 -1.14
N LEU A 185 -6.18 9.37 -2.39
CA LEU A 185 -5.39 10.08 -3.40
C LEU A 185 -6.12 11.35 -3.85
N ALA A 186 -5.36 12.39 -4.20
CA ALA A 186 -5.88 13.62 -4.77
C ALA A 186 -6.45 13.42 -6.19
N ALA A 187 -7.24 14.41 -6.65
CA ALA A 187 -7.78 14.46 -8.02
C ALA A 187 -6.69 14.52 -9.10
N GLU A 188 -5.50 15.01 -8.75
CA GLU A 188 -4.25 14.72 -9.44
C GLU A 188 -3.15 14.41 -8.40
N PRO A 189 -2.71 13.15 -8.24
CA PRO A 189 -1.60 12.79 -7.35
C PRO A 189 -0.23 13.12 -7.97
N SER A 190 0.85 12.84 -7.25
CA SER A 190 2.18 12.59 -7.84
C SER A 190 2.15 11.21 -8.53
N PHE A 191 2.49 11.12 -9.82
CA PHE A 191 2.53 9.82 -10.52
C PHE A 191 3.83 9.04 -10.28
N GLY A 192 3.77 7.71 -10.37
CA GLY A 192 4.89 6.79 -10.18
C GLY A 192 4.75 5.89 -8.94
N ARG A 193 5.89 5.45 -8.39
CA ARG A 193 5.95 4.43 -7.33
C ARG A 193 5.86 5.04 -5.92
N TRP A 194 4.73 4.81 -5.26
CA TRP A 194 4.48 5.19 -3.86
C TRP A 194 4.92 4.07 -2.91
N THR A 195 5.26 4.43 -1.66
CA THR A 195 5.74 3.43 -0.67
C THR A 195 4.91 3.46 0.61
N ILE A 196 4.42 2.29 1.02
CA ILE A 196 3.85 2.01 2.33
C ILE A 196 5.00 1.53 3.23
N ASN A 197 5.33 2.31 4.25
CA ASN A 197 6.41 2.00 5.19
C ASN A 197 5.80 1.58 6.54
N ALA A 198 6.35 0.54 7.15
CA ALA A 198 5.98 0.07 8.49
C ALA A 198 7.25 -0.08 9.33
N ASN A 199 7.36 0.73 10.38
CA ASN A 199 8.41 0.64 11.38
C ASN A 199 7.85 -0.06 12.63
N ILE A 200 8.57 -1.07 13.11
CA ILE A 200 8.27 -1.82 14.34
C ILE A 200 9.57 -1.99 15.12
N ASN A 201 9.63 -1.41 16.33
CA ASN A 201 10.83 -1.38 17.17
C ASN A 201 12.09 -1.01 16.36
N GLU A 202 12.02 0.15 15.70
CA GLU A 202 13.03 0.76 14.82
C GLU A 202 13.29 0.03 13.48
N GLN A 203 12.97 -1.26 13.38
CA GLN A 203 13.10 -2.06 12.15
C GLN A 203 12.06 -1.62 11.09
N THR A 204 12.55 -1.22 9.91
CA THR A 204 11.70 -0.67 8.83
C THR A 204 11.48 -1.66 7.70
N TYR A 205 10.20 -1.95 7.44
CA TYR A 205 9.69 -2.79 6.36
C TYR A 205 8.92 -1.90 5.37
N ARG A 206 8.89 -2.28 4.08
CA ARG A 206 8.26 -1.47 3.03
C ARG A 206 7.63 -2.32 1.94
N GLU A 207 6.55 -1.82 1.37
CA GLU A 207 5.88 -2.31 0.17
C GLU A 207 5.59 -1.13 -0.77
N THR A 208 5.57 -1.38 -2.08
CA THR A 208 5.35 -0.32 -3.08
C THR A 208 4.11 -0.53 -3.91
N VAL A 209 3.39 0.56 -4.21
CA VAL A 209 2.23 0.58 -5.12
C VAL A 209 2.46 1.61 -6.21
N GLN A 210 1.87 1.39 -7.39
CA GLN A 210 1.97 2.31 -8.52
C GLN A 210 0.78 3.28 -8.50
N VAL A 211 1.00 4.52 -8.93
CA VAL A 211 -0.06 5.54 -9.12
C VAL A 211 0.08 6.18 -10.50
N GLU A 212 -0.94 6.05 -11.34
CA GLU A 212 -0.93 6.50 -12.74
C GLU A 212 -2.35 6.78 -13.25
N GLU A 213 -2.48 7.52 -14.34
CA GLU A 213 -3.77 7.73 -15.02
C GLU A 213 -4.00 6.63 -16.07
N TYR A 214 -5.21 6.05 -16.09
CA TYR A 214 -5.56 4.99 -17.04
C TYR A 214 -7.07 4.92 -17.29
N SER A 215 -7.49 4.52 -18.50
CA SER A 215 -8.90 4.38 -18.92
C SER A 215 -9.41 2.95 -18.63
N VAL A 216 -10.18 2.29 -19.51
CA VAL A 216 -10.56 0.86 -19.41
C VAL A 216 -10.70 0.14 -20.77
N PRO A 217 -10.14 -1.08 -20.93
CA PRO A 217 -10.37 -1.92 -22.10
C PRO A 217 -11.84 -2.32 -22.25
N LEU A 218 -12.33 -2.19 -23.49
CA LEU A 218 -13.67 -2.62 -23.91
C LEU A 218 -13.69 -4.14 -24.09
N PHE A 219 -12.54 -4.72 -24.42
CA PHE A 219 -12.33 -6.14 -24.67
C PHE A 219 -10.94 -6.60 -24.21
N ASN A 220 -10.82 -7.87 -23.85
CA ASN A 220 -9.58 -8.48 -23.35
C ASN A 220 -8.83 -9.18 -24.51
N ILE A 221 -7.52 -8.98 -24.69
CA ILE A 221 -6.75 -9.45 -25.87
C ILE A 221 -5.93 -10.71 -25.51
N GLY A 222 -6.60 -11.74 -25.00
CA GLY A 222 -5.95 -12.93 -24.44
C GLY A 222 -5.13 -13.75 -25.45
N LEU A 223 -3.80 -13.70 -25.34
CA LEU A 223 -2.85 -14.43 -26.17
C LEU A 223 -2.33 -15.70 -25.47
N LYS A 224 -2.32 -16.85 -26.16
CA LYS A 224 -1.85 -18.14 -25.60
C LYS A 224 -1.13 -19.02 -26.63
N SER A 225 -0.03 -19.67 -26.22
CA SER A 225 0.55 -20.79 -26.98
C SER A 225 -0.46 -21.94 -27.10
N THR A 226 -0.44 -22.66 -28.22
CA THR A 226 -1.38 -23.76 -28.51
C THR A 226 -0.74 -24.80 -29.44
N PRO A 227 -0.94 -26.12 -29.23
CA PRO A 227 -1.81 -26.75 -28.23
C PRO A 227 -1.25 -26.76 -26.80
N ASN A 228 0.05 -26.51 -26.63
CA ASN A 228 0.72 -26.51 -25.33
C ASN A 228 0.83 -25.09 -24.75
N PRO A 229 0.80 -24.91 -23.41
CA PRO A 229 0.92 -23.59 -22.79
C PRO A 229 2.36 -23.02 -22.83
N TYR A 230 3.34 -23.81 -23.25
CA TYR A 230 4.75 -23.45 -23.44
C TYR A 230 5.10 -23.39 -24.93
N MET A 231 6.30 -22.92 -25.25
CA MET A 231 6.89 -23.02 -26.60
C MET A 231 8.17 -23.87 -26.54
N TYR A 232 8.42 -24.69 -27.57
CA TYR A 232 9.57 -25.58 -27.64
C TYR A 232 10.32 -25.39 -28.95
N CYS A 233 11.64 -25.22 -28.87
CA CYS A 233 12.49 -24.80 -29.99
C CYS A 233 12.47 -25.73 -31.24
N GLU A 234 12.15 -27.02 -31.09
CA GLU A 234 12.09 -27.97 -32.22
C GLU A 234 10.72 -27.94 -32.94
N ASP A 235 9.73 -27.22 -32.41
CA ASP A 235 8.45 -27.01 -33.07
C ASP A 235 8.66 -26.14 -34.32
N LYS A 236 8.28 -26.63 -35.50
CA LYS A 236 8.49 -25.93 -36.79
C LYS A 236 7.86 -24.52 -36.87
N GLN A 237 6.86 -24.25 -36.04
CA GLN A 237 6.15 -22.97 -35.96
C GLN A 237 5.74 -22.67 -34.52
N ILE A 238 5.92 -21.42 -34.09
CA ILE A 238 5.17 -20.87 -32.98
C ILE A 238 3.72 -20.71 -33.44
N VAL A 239 2.79 -21.29 -32.69
CA VAL A 239 1.35 -21.18 -32.95
C VAL A 239 0.69 -20.56 -31.73
N LEU A 240 0.12 -19.38 -31.91
CA LEU A 240 -0.56 -18.62 -30.87
C LEU A 240 -2.06 -18.55 -31.19
N LYS A 241 -2.90 -18.87 -30.20
CA LYS A 241 -4.32 -18.51 -30.22
C LYS A 241 -4.49 -17.12 -29.61
N LEU A 242 -4.79 -16.16 -30.47
CA LEU A 242 -5.31 -14.86 -30.06
C LEU A 242 -6.82 -15.01 -29.81
N SER A 243 -7.30 -14.60 -28.64
CA SER A 243 -8.71 -14.69 -28.25
C SER A 243 -9.18 -13.34 -27.72
N VAL A 244 -9.98 -12.62 -28.50
CA VAL A 244 -10.44 -11.27 -28.17
C VAL A 244 -11.94 -11.27 -27.93
N ASN A 245 -12.34 -10.95 -26.71
CA ASN A 245 -13.74 -11.00 -26.28
C ASN A 245 -14.06 -9.75 -25.46
N TYR A 246 -15.30 -9.25 -25.52
CA TYR A 246 -15.74 -8.16 -24.64
C TYR A 246 -15.64 -8.64 -23.18
N ALA A 247 -15.48 -7.71 -22.22
CA ALA A 247 -15.15 -8.08 -20.83
C ALA A 247 -16.20 -9.00 -20.16
N GLN A 248 -17.45 -8.93 -20.61
CA GLN A 248 -18.60 -9.70 -20.14
C GLN A 248 -18.77 -11.05 -20.87
N GLY A 249 -18.05 -11.27 -21.97
CA GLY A 249 -18.14 -12.41 -22.88
C GLY A 249 -18.16 -11.96 -24.36
N GLY A 250 -18.55 -12.86 -25.27
CA GLY A 250 -18.83 -12.51 -26.66
C GLY A 250 -17.63 -12.29 -27.57
N ALA A 251 -17.77 -12.70 -28.83
CA ALA A 251 -16.72 -12.59 -29.83
C ALA A 251 -16.55 -11.14 -30.31
N VAL A 252 -15.33 -10.59 -30.20
CA VAL A 252 -15.02 -9.30 -30.85
C VAL A 252 -14.77 -9.52 -32.34
N GLN A 253 -15.45 -8.73 -33.17
CA GLN A 253 -15.19 -8.65 -34.61
C GLN A 253 -14.28 -7.44 -34.90
N GLY A 254 -13.16 -7.69 -35.55
CA GLY A 254 -12.06 -6.73 -35.60
C GLY A 254 -10.93 -7.09 -36.56
N ASN A 255 -9.98 -6.18 -36.69
CA ASN A 255 -8.69 -6.41 -37.33
C ASN A 255 -7.62 -6.48 -36.23
N ALA A 256 -6.70 -7.43 -36.31
CA ALA A 256 -5.58 -7.55 -35.38
C ALA A 256 -4.23 -7.60 -36.09
N THR A 257 -3.26 -6.86 -35.55
CA THR A 257 -1.85 -6.85 -35.96
C THR A 257 -1.00 -7.40 -34.83
N VAL A 258 -0.32 -8.52 -35.07
CA VAL A 258 0.59 -9.17 -34.11
C VAL A 258 2.02 -8.97 -34.56
N MET A 259 2.82 -8.31 -33.73
CA MET A 259 4.24 -8.02 -33.94
C MET A 259 5.07 -8.89 -33.01
N MET A 260 5.93 -9.74 -33.57
CA MET A 260 6.84 -10.62 -32.83
C MET A 260 8.20 -9.94 -32.66
N ARG A 261 8.67 -9.85 -31.41
CA ARG A 261 9.92 -9.18 -31.04
C ARG A 261 10.81 -10.10 -30.21
N THR A 262 12.13 -9.96 -30.40
CA THR A 262 13.16 -10.67 -29.65
C THR A 262 14.34 -9.74 -29.41
N GLN A 263 15.15 -10.02 -28.39
CA GLN A 263 16.53 -9.55 -28.33
C GLN A 263 17.36 -10.34 -29.36
N LEU A 264 18.44 -9.75 -29.84
CA LEU A 264 19.43 -10.40 -30.71
C LEU A 264 20.80 -10.23 -30.06
N GLU A 265 21.67 -11.23 -30.18
CA GLU A 265 22.92 -11.37 -29.41
C GLU A 265 23.83 -10.13 -29.42
N ASN A 266 23.81 -9.33 -30.49
CA ASN A 266 24.59 -8.10 -30.63
C ASN A 266 24.01 -6.87 -29.89
N TYR A 267 22.79 -6.95 -29.33
CA TYR A 267 22.07 -5.81 -28.73
C TYR A 267 21.27 -6.24 -27.49
N ILE A 268 21.98 -6.48 -26.38
CA ILE A 268 21.42 -6.95 -25.10
C ILE A 268 20.27 -6.05 -24.56
N HIS A 269 20.29 -4.75 -24.88
CA HIS A 269 19.34 -3.76 -24.35
C HIS A 269 18.26 -3.29 -25.34
N GLN A 270 18.08 -3.93 -26.50
CA GLN A 270 17.05 -3.51 -27.47
C GLN A 270 16.26 -4.69 -28.05
N GLN A 271 14.94 -4.65 -27.87
CA GLN A 271 14.00 -5.55 -28.56
C GLN A 271 13.84 -5.12 -30.02
N LYS A 272 13.89 -6.06 -30.97
CA LYS A 272 13.66 -5.80 -32.40
C LYS A 272 12.47 -6.59 -32.93
N GLU A 273 11.64 -5.94 -33.74
CA GLU A 273 10.58 -6.60 -34.52
C GLU A 273 11.20 -7.51 -35.60
N VAL A 274 10.90 -8.81 -35.52
CA VAL A 274 11.41 -9.84 -36.42
C VAL A 274 10.32 -10.45 -37.30
N ALA A 275 9.04 -10.29 -36.94
CA ALA A 275 7.92 -10.61 -37.82
C ALA A 275 6.67 -9.81 -37.47
N ARG A 276 5.79 -9.63 -38.46
CA ARG A 276 4.48 -8.99 -38.35
C ARG A 276 3.44 -9.85 -39.06
N LYS A 277 2.24 -9.96 -38.50
CA LYS A 277 1.06 -10.53 -39.19
C LYS A 277 -0.20 -9.75 -38.88
N GLU A 278 -1.02 -9.57 -39.90
CA GLU A 278 -2.34 -8.96 -39.81
C GLU A 278 -3.40 -10.00 -40.13
N LEU A 279 -4.53 -9.96 -39.41
CA LEU A 279 -5.57 -10.97 -39.47
C LEU A 279 -6.94 -10.39 -39.06
N MET A 280 -8.00 -10.94 -39.66
CA MET A 280 -9.37 -10.69 -39.21
C MET A 280 -9.67 -11.53 -37.95
N LEU A 281 -10.43 -10.94 -37.02
CA LEU A 281 -10.92 -11.58 -35.82
C LEU A 281 -12.44 -11.76 -35.87
N ASN A 282 -12.89 -12.91 -35.38
CA ASN A 282 -14.25 -13.12 -34.89
C ASN A 282 -14.13 -13.93 -33.58
N GLY A 283 -13.87 -13.24 -32.47
CA GLY A 283 -13.67 -13.83 -31.13
C GLY A 283 -12.34 -14.53 -30.90
N SER A 284 -11.81 -15.25 -31.89
CA SER A 284 -10.44 -15.78 -31.85
C SER A 284 -9.86 -16.09 -33.23
N ALA A 285 -8.53 -16.14 -33.32
CA ALA A 285 -7.79 -16.55 -34.50
C ALA A 285 -6.48 -17.26 -34.12
N LEU A 286 -5.87 -17.97 -35.08
CA LEU A 286 -4.56 -18.60 -34.94
C LEU A 286 -3.52 -17.82 -35.75
N VAL A 287 -2.55 -17.21 -35.06
CA VAL A 287 -1.38 -16.60 -35.71
C VAL A 287 -0.19 -17.58 -35.62
N ARG A 288 0.63 -17.60 -36.68
CA ARG A 288 1.70 -18.59 -36.88
C ARG A 288 3.00 -17.90 -37.33
N PHE A 289 4.09 -18.15 -36.63
CA PHE A 289 5.42 -17.62 -36.95
C PHE A 289 6.45 -18.76 -37.09
N PRO A 290 7.43 -18.70 -38.01
CA PRO A 290 8.51 -19.69 -38.08
C PRO A 290 9.40 -19.60 -36.83
N MET A 291 9.71 -20.75 -36.21
CA MET A 291 10.56 -20.81 -35.00
C MET A 291 12.02 -20.39 -35.28
N SER A 292 12.49 -20.61 -36.52
CA SER A 292 13.82 -20.23 -37.00
C SER A 292 14.12 -18.73 -37.00
N LEU A 293 13.12 -17.87 -36.75
CA LEU A 293 13.31 -16.43 -36.55
C LEU A 293 13.78 -16.06 -35.13
N ILE A 294 13.80 -17.02 -34.20
CA ILE A 294 14.13 -16.81 -32.77
C ILE A 294 15.23 -17.78 -32.32
N SER A 295 15.06 -19.08 -32.57
CA SER A 295 16.00 -20.12 -32.16
C SER A 295 16.19 -21.14 -33.29
N PRO A 296 17.01 -20.81 -34.32
CA PRO A 296 17.30 -21.74 -35.41
C PRO A 296 18.07 -22.99 -34.94
N ASP A 297 18.93 -22.85 -33.93
CA ASP A 297 19.89 -23.89 -33.52
C ASP A 297 19.53 -24.61 -32.21
N CYS A 298 18.53 -24.14 -31.45
CA CYS A 298 18.11 -24.67 -30.14
C CYS A 298 19.25 -25.00 -29.13
N LEU A 299 20.15 -24.04 -28.93
CA LEU A 299 21.23 -24.16 -27.95
C LEU A 299 20.77 -23.76 -26.53
N GLU A 300 19.91 -22.76 -26.44
CA GLU A 300 19.50 -22.06 -25.21
C GLU A 300 18.00 -21.73 -25.20
N ASP A 301 17.48 -21.37 -24.02
CA ASP A 301 16.13 -20.84 -23.85
C ASP A 301 16.12 -19.34 -24.23
N ARG A 302 15.07 -18.86 -24.92
CA ARG A 302 14.98 -17.47 -25.39
C ARG A 302 13.63 -16.83 -25.06
N THR A 303 13.64 -15.57 -24.60
CA THR A 303 12.43 -14.79 -24.33
C THR A 303 11.96 -14.07 -25.59
N VAL A 304 10.64 -14.07 -25.82
CA VAL A 304 9.98 -13.52 -27.00
C VAL A 304 8.76 -12.71 -26.56
N TRP A 305 8.62 -11.52 -27.14
CA TRP A 305 7.50 -10.61 -26.87
C TRP A 305 6.58 -10.53 -28.09
N PHE A 306 5.28 -10.50 -27.85
CA PHE A 306 4.25 -10.36 -28.89
C PHE A 306 3.37 -9.17 -28.58
N ASN A 307 3.63 -8.02 -29.22
CA ASN A 307 2.77 -6.86 -29.13
C ASN A 307 1.58 -7.06 -30.09
N VAL A 308 0.36 -7.01 -29.55
CA VAL A 308 -0.89 -7.22 -30.29
C VAL A 308 -1.69 -5.92 -30.28
N VAL A 309 -2.03 -5.41 -31.46
CA VAL A 309 -2.92 -4.26 -31.66
C VAL A 309 -4.22 -4.77 -32.25
N VAL A 310 -5.37 -4.38 -31.69
CA VAL A 310 -6.70 -4.79 -32.18
C VAL A 310 -7.59 -3.58 -32.39
N ARG A 311 -8.21 -3.48 -33.55
CA ARG A 311 -9.27 -2.51 -33.87
C ARG A 311 -10.61 -3.23 -33.99
N GLU A 312 -11.57 -2.84 -33.17
CA GLU A 312 -12.95 -3.36 -33.21
C GLU A 312 -13.80 -2.61 -34.25
N LEU A 313 -14.68 -3.32 -34.96
CA LEU A 313 -15.33 -2.80 -36.17
C LEU A 313 -16.56 -1.90 -35.91
N THR A 314 -17.28 -2.07 -34.79
CA THR A 314 -18.57 -1.37 -34.57
C THR A 314 -18.39 0.02 -33.94
N THR A 315 -17.38 0.16 -33.08
CA THR A 315 -17.01 1.38 -32.34
C THR A 315 -15.78 2.07 -32.90
N ASN A 316 -15.01 1.39 -33.77
CA ASN A 316 -13.68 1.80 -34.24
C ASN A 316 -12.58 1.91 -33.15
N ILE A 317 -12.84 1.44 -31.93
CA ILE A 317 -11.88 1.52 -30.82
C ILE A 317 -10.69 0.58 -31.05
N THR A 318 -9.47 1.12 -30.91
CA THR A 318 -8.19 0.41 -30.94
C THR A 318 -7.65 0.17 -29.53
N GLN A 319 -7.19 -1.05 -29.25
CA GLN A 319 -6.59 -1.44 -27.96
C GLN A 319 -5.34 -2.30 -28.20
N GLU A 320 -4.38 -2.26 -27.27
CA GLU A 320 -3.07 -2.92 -27.39
C GLU A 320 -2.73 -3.74 -26.13
N GLU A 321 -2.16 -4.93 -26.30
CA GLU A 321 -1.71 -5.82 -25.22
C GLU A 321 -0.38 -6.48 -25.63
N THR A 322 0.52 -6.78 -24.68
CA THR A 322 1.81 -7.42 -24.97
C THR A 322 1.95 -8.74 -24.21
N GLY A 323 2.19 -9.83 -24.92
CA GLY A 323 2.38 -11.17 -24.33
C GLY A 323 3.83 -11.63 -24.40
N THR A 324 4.43 -11.88 -23.24
CA THR A 324 5.81 -12.37 -23.09
C THR A 324 5.83 -13.89 -22.89
N PHE A 325 6.70 -14.61 -23.62
CA PHE A 325 6.82 -16.07 -23.56
C PHE A 325 8.28 -16.52 -23.63
N THR A 326 8.61 -17.61 -22.95
CA THR A 326 9.90 -18.31 -23.10
C THR A 326 9.76 -19.45 -24.10
N VAL A 327 10.68 -19.50 -25.07
CA VAL A 327 10.91 -20.66 -25.94
C VAL A 327 11.97 -21.52 -25.27
N HIS A 328 11.57 -22.72 -24.84
CA HIS A 328 12.43 -23.63 -24.11
C HIS A 328 13.22 -24.57 -25.03
N ARG A 329 14.45 -24.89 -24.64
CA ARG A 329 15.31 -25.90 -25.29
C ARG A 329 15.03 -27.33 -24.82
N SER A 330 14.12 -27.50 -23.84
CA SER A 330 13.71 -28.80 -23.29
C SER A 330 12.25 -28.77 -22.85
N LEU A 331 11.55 -29.89 -23.03
CA LEU A 331 10.19 -30.11 -22.52
C LEU A 331 10.15 -30.61 -21.05
N TYR A 332 11.33 -30.92 -20.49
CA TYR A 332 11.52 -31.55 -19.19
C TYR A 332 12.66 -30.89 -18.43
N ASP A 333 12.63 -31.01 -17.12
CA ASP A 333 13.71 -30.59 -16.23
C ASP A 333 13.94 -31.64 -15.13
N MET A 334 15.13 -31.61 -14.51
CA MET A 334 15.52 -32.52 -13.43
C MET A 334 16.00 -31.75 -12.20
N GLU A 335 15.07 -31.44 -11.31
CA GLU A 335 15.37 -30.72 -10.06
C GLU A 335 16.19 -31.63 -9.14
N VAL A 336 17.38 -31.18 -8.74
CA VAL A 336 18.21 -31.91 -7.76
C VAL A 336 17.61 -31.73 -6.37
N LEU A 337 17.45 -32.83 -5.62
CA LEU A 337 16.94 -32.78 -4.25
C LEU A 337 18.09 -32.89 -3.23
N ASP A 338 19.15 -33.61 -3.55
CA ASP A 338 20.33 -33.79 -2.68
C ASP A 338 21.53 -33.04 -3.28
N GLU A 339 21.58 -31.72 -3.09
CA GLU A 339 22.66 -30.86 -3.60
C GLU A 339 23.93 -31.04 -2.75
N THR A 340 24.81 -31.92 -3.23
CA THR A 340 26.12 -32.20 -2.62
C THR A 340 27.25 -31.98 -3.61
N ASN A 341 27.94 -30.83 -3.51
CA ASN A 341 29.10 -30.49 -4.33
C ASN A 341 30.42 -31.05 -3.75
N SER A 342 30.35 -31.82 -2.66
CA SER A 342 31.49 -32.51 -2.06
C SER A 342 31.11 -33.83 -1.39
N PHE A 343 32.10 -34.74 -1.25
CA PHE A 343 31.93 -36.08 -0.68
C PHE A 343 33.16 -36.51 0.16
N HIS A 344 33.00 -37.54 0.99
CA HIS A 344 34.14 -38.17 1.68
C HIS A 344 34.62 -39.40 0.87
N PRO A 345 35.91 -39.50 0.50
CA PRO A 345 36.45 -40.69 -0.16
C PRO A 345 36.20 -41.97 0.65
N GLY A 346 35.87 -43.06 -0.05
CA GLY A 346 35.44 -44.32 0.58
C GLY A 346 34.03 -44.31 1.20
N ALA A 347 33.27 -43.22 1.11
CA ALA A 347 31.87 -43.15 1.55
C ALA A 347 30.87 -43.39 0.39
N PRO A 348 29.68 -43.96 0.67
CA PRO A 348 28.60 -43.98 -0.30
C PRO A 348 27.98 -42.58 -0.46
N VAL A 349 27.95 -42.07 -1.69
CA VAL A 349 27.26 -40.83 -2.05
C VAL A 349 25.85 -41.15 -2.55
N HIS A 350 24.86 -40.35 -2.19
CA HIS A 350 23.46 -40.55 -2.56
C HIS A 350 22.94 -39.36 -3.37
N LEU A 351 22.33 -39.62 -4.52
CA LEU A 351 21.65 -38.62 -5.34
C LEU A 351 20.15 -38.92 -5.41
N ARG A 352 19.33 -37.92 -5.11
CA ARG A 352 17.90 -37.87 -5.47
C ARG A 352 17.67 -36.67 -6.38
N ALA A 353 16.98 -36.91 -7.49
CA ALA A 353 16.54 -35.87 -8.42
C ALA A 353 15.08 -36.13 -8.83
N ARG A 354 14.34 -35.09 -9.22
CA ARG A 354 12.92 -35.16 -9.59
C ARG A 354 12.74 -34.77 -11.05
N LEU A 355 12.36 -35.74 -11.88
CA LEU A 355 12.02 -35.48 -13.28
C LEU A 355 10.63 -34.85 -13.36
N VAL A 356 10.58 -33.62 -13.88
CA VAL A 356 9.36 -32.86 -14.14
C VAL A 356 9.24 -32.53 -15.62
N SER A 357 8.01 -32.32 -16.10
CA SER A 357 7.79 -31.54 -17.32
C SER A 357 8.06 -30.07 -17.04
N ILE A 358 8.30 -29.26 -18.07
CA ILE A 358 8.34 -27.78 -17.96
C ILE A 358 7.08 -27.17 -17.30
N SER A 359 5.94 -27.87 -17.31
CA SER A 359 4.72 -27.48 -16.57
C SER A 359 4.70 -27.85 -15.07
N GLY A 360 5.86 -28.16 -14.48
CA GLY A 360 6.02 -28.57 -13.07
C GLY A 360 5.43 -29.95 -12.71
N ARG A 361 4.77 -30.65 -13.65
CA ARG A 361 4.17 -31.97 -13.40
C ARG A 361 5.25 -33.05 -13.29
N PRO A 362 5.33 -33.81 -12.18
CA PRO A 362 6.28 -34.91 -12.07
C PRO A 362 6.01 -36.01 -13.10
N GLN A 363 7.07 -36.70 -13.54
CA GLN A 363 7.03 -37.71 -14.58
C GLN A 363 7.29 -39.11 -13.99
N PRO A 364 6.24 -39.82 -13.51
CA PRO A 364 6.41 -41.10 -12.85
C PRO A 364 6.69 -42.24 -13.83
N ASN A 365 7.32 -43.30 -13.33
CA ASN A 365 7.62 -44.55 -14.07
C ASN A 365 8.48 -44.39 -15.34
N GLN A 366 9.09 -43.23 -15.58
CA GLN A 366 9.96 -42.98 -16.74
C GLN A 366 11.35 -43.56 -16.49
N ILE A 367 12.03 -44.00 -17.56
CA ILE A 367 13.43 -44.44 -17.52
C ILE A 367 14.33 -43.24 -17.85
N VAL A 368 15.19 -42.87 -16.91
CA VAL A 368 16.29 -41.93 -17.11
C VAL A 368 17.59 -42.73 -17.26
N ILE A 369 18.45 -42.30 -18.18
CA ILE A 369 19.80 -42.84 -18.32
C ILE A 369 20.71 -41.93 -17.51
N LEU A 370 21.29 -42.44 -16.42
CA LEU A 370 22.25 -41.72 -15.60
C LEU A 370 23.66 -42.16 -16.02
N ASN A 371 24.42 -41.21 -16.57
CA ASN A 371 25.84 -41.39 -16.88
C ASN A 371 26.62 -40.75 -15.73
N TYR A 372 27.43 -41.51 -15.01
CA TYR A 372 28.30 -40.96 -13.96
C TYR A 372 29.74 -41.40 -14.13
N THR A 373 30.66 -40.52 -13.74
CA THR A 373 32.09 -40.71 -13.87
C THR A 373 32.74 -40.57 -12.50
N LEU A 374 33.35 -41.64 -12.01
CA LEU A 374 34.19 -41.63 -10.81
C LEU A 374 35.64 -41.49 -11.27
N ARG A 375 36.19 -40.27 -11.20
CA ARG A 375 37.58 -40.01 -11.59
C ARG A 375 38.51 -40.51 -10.48
N LYS A 376 39.65 -41.08 -10.86
CA LYS A 376 40.69 -41.60 -9.95
C LYS A 376 42.04 -40.96 -10.24
N GLU A 377 42.86 -40.84 -9.21
CA GLU A 377 44.15 -40.12 -9.27
C GLU A 377 45.17 -40.80 -10.20
N ASP A 378 45.30 -42.12 -10.14
CA ASP A 378 46.31 -42.91 -10.87
C ASP A 378 46.03 -43.16 -12.37
N LEU A 379 45.00 -42.54 -12.97
CA LEU A 379 44.63 -42.81 -14.37
C LEU A 379 45.52 -42.08 -15.39
N SER A 380 46.73 -42.61 -15.59
CA SER A 380 47.64 -42.20 -16.65
C SER A 380 47.02 -42.42 -18.05
N MET A 381 46.73 -41.33 -18.77
CA MET A 381 46.44 -41.32 -20.22
C MET A 381 45.26 -42.20 -20.68
N GLY A 382 44.17 -42.26 -19.91
CA GLY A 382 42.91 -42.88 -20.33
C GLY A 382 41.70 -42.09 -19.86
N ASP A 383 40.77 -41.76 -20.77
CA ASP A 383 39.53 -41.08 -20.42
C ASP A 383 38.72 -41.89 -19.38
N PRO A 384 38.25 -41.27 -18.28
CA PRO A 384 37.55 -41.99 -17.22
C PRO A 384 36.18 -42.47 -17.72
N VAL A 385 36.06 -43.78 -17.91
CA VAL A 385 34.90 -44.42 -18.56
C VAL A 385 33.60 -44.15 -17.78
N PRO A 386 32.59 -43.49 -18.39
CA PRO A 386 31.32 -43.20 -17.72
C PRO A 386 30.52 -44.48 -17.51
N GLN A 387 30.07 -44.71 -16.28
CA GLN A 387 29.17 -45.80 -15.92
C GLN A 387 27.73 -45.40 -16.23
N ILE A 388 27.04 -46.23 -17.02
CA ILE A 388 25.70 -45.94 -17.55
C ILE A 388 24.67 -46.80 -16.82
N VAL A 389 23.77 -46.17 -16.05
CA VAL A 389 22.73 -46.84 -15.26
C VAL A 389 21.35 -46.34 -15.66
N ARG A 390 20.43 -47.27 -15.97
CA ARG A 390 19.02 -46.96 -16.23
C ARG A 390 18.22 -46.98 -14.94
N VAL A 391 17.76 -45.82 -14.49
CA VAL A 391 16.94 -45.67 -13.27
C VAL A 391 15.51 -45.31 -13.64
N LYS A 392 14.54 -45.97 -13.01
CA LYS A 392 13.11 -45.70 -13.17
C LYS A 392 12.62 -44.73 -12.09
N THR A 393 11.87 -43.69 -12.47
CA THR A 393 11.31 -42.71 -11.52
C THR A 393 10.15 -43.30 -10.71
N ASP A 394 10.03 -42.90 -9.43
CA ASP A 394 8.92 -43.30 -8.55
C ASP A 394 7.59 -42.64 -8.94
N THR A 395 6.52 -42.90 -8.17
CA THR A 395 5.18 -42.32 -8.42
C THR A 395 5.10 -40.79 -8.29
N ARG A 396 6.19 -40.12 -7.91
CA ARG A 396 6.35 -38.66 -7.77
C ARG A 396 7.44 -38.13 -8.68
N GLY A 397 7.87 -38.88 -9.71
CA GLY A 397 8.94 -38.50 -10.62
C GLY A 397 10.35 -38.52 -10.00
N VAL A 398 10.51 -38.99 -8.75
CA VAL A 398 11.82 -38.99 -8.07
C VAL A 398 12.61 -40.23 -8.47
N LEU A 399 13.82 -40.02 -9.00
CA LEU A 399 14.83 -41.06 -9.14
C LEU A 399 15.76 -41.08 -7.92
N LYS A 400 16.41 -42.22 -7.69
CA LYS A 400 17.45 -42.39 -6.68
C LYS A 400 18.63 -43.12 -7.30
N LEU A 401 19.85 -42.65 -7.06
CA LEU A 401 21.08 -43.38 -7.34
C LEU A 401 22.01 -43.32 -6.12
N SER A 402 22.97 -44.23 -6.03
CA SER A 402 23.97 -44.25 -4.97
C SER A 402 25.27 -44.80 -5.51
N PHE A 403 26.37 -44.12 -5.20
CA PHE A 403 27.69 -44.36 -5.76
C PHE A 403 28.62 -44.76 -4.61
N ASN A 404 29.27 -45.92 -4.72
CA ASN A 404 30.31 -46.30 -3.77
C ASN A 404 31.62 -45.67 -4.23
N THR A 405 32.10 -44.65 -3.52
CA THR A 405 33.45 -44.11 -3.77
C THR A 405 34.51 -45.01 -3.12
N THR A 406 35.74 -44.91 -3.61
CA THR A 406 36.94 -45.49 -2.99
C THR A 406 37.87 -44.36 -2.54
N LEU A 407 38.93 -44.68 -1.79
CA LEU A 407 39.84 -43.66 -1.23
C LEU A 407 40.56 -42.84 -2.30
N ASP A 408 40.82 -43.43 -3.46
CA ASP A 408 41.45 -42.81 -4.64
C ASP A 408 40.46 -42.07 -5.57
N THR A 409 39.22 -41.81 -5.14
CA THR A 409 38.22 -41.10 -5.98
C THR A 409 38.38 -39.59 -5.84
N VAL A 410 38.76 -38.90 -6.92
CA VAL A 410 39.09 -37.46 -6.92
C VAL A 410 37.99 -36.56 -7.51
N ALA A 411 36.99 -37.12 -8.21
CA ALA A 411 35.79 -36.38 -8.62
C ALA A 411 34.62 -37.33 -8.94
N ILE A 412 33.40 -36.81 -8.82
CA ILE A 412 32.14 -37.44 -9.22
C ILE A 412 31.40 -36.46 -10.13
N ASP A 413 31.30 -36.78 -11.43
CA ASP A 413 30.37 -36.12 -12.35
C ASP A 413 29.13 -36.99 -12.52
N VAL A 414 27.92 -36.41 -12.50
CA VAL A 414 26.66 -37.12 -12.79
C VAL A 414 25.79 -36.33 -13.75
N PHE A 415 25.50 -36.94 -14.90
CA PHE A 415 24.63 -36.40 -15.93
C PHE A 415 23.41 -37.30 -16.12
N GLY A 416 22.22 -36.72 -16.10
CA GLY A 416 20.98 -37.41 -16.44
C GLY A 416 20.58 -37.14 -17.87
N THR A 417 20.50 -38.17 -18.70
CA THR A 417 19.97 -38.09 -20.07
C THR A 417 18.56 -38.66 -20.13
N TYR A 418 17.62 -37.85 -20.62
CA TYR A 418 16.24 -38.26 -20.89
C TYR A 418 15.78 -37.63 -22.21
N ARG A 419 15.20 -38.45 -23.11
CA ARG A 419 14.76 -38.04 -24.46
C ARG A 419 15.79 -37.19 -25.23
N ASN A 420 17.04 -37.65 -25.27
CA ASN A 420 18.16 -37.01 -25.96
C ASN A 420 18.56 -35.60 -25.46
N ARG A 421 18.04 -35.16 -24.31
CA ARG A 421 18.52 -33.97 -23.58
C ARG A 421 19.23 -34.41 -22.30
N THR A 422 20.31 -33.73 -21.96
CA THR A 422 21.19 -34.08 -20.83
C THR A 422 21.23 -32.95 -19.81
N PHE A 423 21.00 -33.31 -18.55
CA PHE A 423 20.94 -32.43 -17.38
C PHE A 423 22.16 -32.71 -16.49
N SER A 424 22.82 -31.66 -16.00
CA SER A 424 23.84 -31.83 -14.96
C SER A 424 23.12 -32.02 -13.63
N LEU A 425 23.43 -33.11 -12.90
CA LEU A 425 22.74 -33.47 -11.66
C LEU A 425 23.64 -33.41 -10.42
N MET A 426 24.95 -33.56 -10.61
CA MET A 426 25.95 -33.45 -9.55
C MET A 426 27.33 -33.24 -10.19
N ALA A 427 28.11 -32.32 -9.63
CA ALA A 427 29.55 -32.25 -9.79
C ALA A 427 30.14 -32.12 -8.38
N ALA A 428 30.84 -33.16 -7.91
CA ALA A 428 31.29 -33.25 -6.53
C ALA A 428 32.76 -33.67 -6.43
N TYR A 429 33.46 -33.10 -5.46
CA TYR A 429 34.89 -33.31 -5.20
C TYR A 429 35.13 -33.82 -3.77
N PRO A 430 36.29 -34.42 -3.45
CA PRO A 430 36.66 -34.72 -2.07
C PRO A 430 36.47 -33.50 -1.16
N LYS A 431 35.81 -33.68 -0.02
CA LYS A 431 35.59 -32.62 0.97
C LYS A 431 36.93 -32.16 1.58
N TYR A 432 37.95 -33.01 1.53
CA TYR A 432 39.26 -32.84 2.15
C TYR A 432 40.35 -33.43 1.26
N GLU A 433 41.59 -32.95 1.38
CA GLU A 433 42.75 -33.45 0.62
C GLU A 433 43.31 -34.79 1.14
N SER A 434 43.13 -35.08 2.44
CA SER A 434 43.62 -36.34 3.03
C SER A 434 42.54 -37.44 3.03
N ASN A 435 42.94 -38.61 2.55
CA ASN A 435 42.10 -39.80 2.45
C ASN A 435 41.99 -40.60 3.76
N GLU A 436 42.75 -40.25 4.80
CA GLU A 436 42.76 -40.95 6.11
C GLU A 436 41.88 -40.27 7.19
N ILE A 437 40.88 -39.47 6.79
CA ILE A 437 40.05 -38.69 7.71
C ILE A 437 38.82 -39.48 8.23
N ASP A 438 38.57 -39.39 9.53
CA ASP A 438 37.34 -39.87 10.16
C ASP A 438 36.12 -39.03 9.70
N TYR A 439 35.09 -39.70 9.18
CA TYR A 439 33.89 -39.07 8.63
C TYR A 439 32.59 -39.63 9.23
N LEU A 440 31.55 -38.80 9.18
CA LEU A 440 30.17 -39.11 9.54
C LEU A 440 29.29 -38.62 8.38
N VAL A 441 28.42 -39.48 7.86
CA VAL A 441 27.48 -39.16 6.76
C VAL A 441 26.07 -39.55 7.18
N ALA A 442 25.12 -38.63 7.05
CA ALA A 442 23.72 -38.82 7.42
C ALA A 442 22.81 -38.64 6.20
N HIS A 443 21.71 -39.41 6.14
CA HIS A 443 20.71 -39.26 5.08
C HIS A 443 19.29 -39.52 5.57
N THR A 444 18.33 -38.85 4.94
CA THR A 444 16.90 -39.00 5.20
C THR A 444 16.33 -40.24 4.48
N SER A 445 15.60 -41.08 5.20
CA SER A 445 14.96 -42.28 4.62
C SER A 445 13.92 -41.95 3.53
N GLN A 446 13.24 -40.80 3.65
CA GLN A 446 12.27 -40.30 2.67
C GLN A 446 12.71 -38.95 2.10
N ALA A 447 12.33 -38.66 0.84
CA ALA A 447 12.60 -37.38 0.19
C ALA A 447 11.67 -36.24 0.65
N TYR A 448 10.49 -36.59 1.21
CA TYR A 448 9.51 -35.65 1.74
C TYR A 448 8.76 -36.28 2.92
N TYR A 449 8.72 -35.59 4.05
CA TYR A 449 7.97 -35.97 5.26
C TYR A 449 6.64 -35.20 5.37
N ARG A 450 5.90 -35.46 6.44
CA ARG A 450 4.70 -34.70 6.84
C ARG A 450 4.93 -34.11 8.23
N SER A 451 4.33 -32.97 8.55
CA SER A 451 4.30 -32.44 9.91
C SER A 451 3.61 -33.43 10.87
N LYS A 452 3.99 -33.42 12.15
CA LYS A 452 3.48 -34.34 13.19
C LYS A 452 3.64 -35.83 12.86
N HIS A 453 4.52 -36.20 11.93
CA HIS A 453 4.90 -37.58 11.64
C HIS A 453 6.38 -37.81 11.98
N GLN A 454 6.78 -39.07 12.15
CA GLN A 454 8.16 -39.42 12.50
C GLN A 454 9.12 -39.18 11.33
N VAL A 455 10.19 -38.41 11.56
CA VAL A 455 11.34 -38.24 10.66
C VAL A 455 12.38 -39.30 11.00
N THR A 456 13.05 -39.89 10.00
CA THR A 456 14.05 -40.95 10.22
C THR A 456 15.36 -40.64 9.51
N ILE A 457 16.41 -40.48 10.30
CA ILE A 457 17.79 -40.25 9.86
C ILE A 457 18.60 -41.53 10.07
N ASN A 458 19.31 -41.96 9.03
CA ASN A 458 20.33 -43.00 9.13
C ASN A 458 21.70 -42.34 9.08
N VAL A 459 22.65 -42.81 9.89
CA VAL A 459 24.00 -42.26 10.02
C VAL A 459 25.02 -43.38 9.84
N ARG A 460 26.09 -43.11 9.07
CA ARG A 460 27.20 -44.03 8.79
C ARG A 460 28.52 -43.35 9.08
N ASN A 461 29.40 -44.06 9.78
CA ASN A 461 30.73 -43.61 10.17
C ASN A 461 31.80 -44.59 9.62
N ASN A 462 33.01 -44.11 9.35
CA ASN A 462 34.15 -45.02 9.10
C ASN A 462 34.81 -45.50 10.42
N PHE A 463 34.83 -44.70 11.49
CA PHE A 463 35.15 -45.14 12.86
C PHE A 463 33.95 -45.81 13.56
N ARG A 464 34.17 -46.32 14.79
CA ARG A 464 33.10 -46.77 15.69
C ARG A 464 32.87 -45.72 16.78
N THR A 465 31.62 -45.32 17.00
CA THR A 465 31.18 -44.52 18.15
C THR A 465 29.97 -45.22 18.80
N ASN A 466 29.70 -44.94 20.07
CA ASN A 466 28.46 -45.32 20.74
C ASN A 466 27.50 -44.12 20.93
N ARG A 467 27.87 -42.92 20.49
CA ARG A 467 27.12 -41.68 20.67
C ARG A 467 26.99 -40.90 19.37
N ILE A 468 25.83 -40.31 19.16
CA ILE A 468 25.55 -39.33 18.10
C ILE A 468 24.69 -38.23 18.72
N PHE A 469 25.06 -36.97 18.51
CA PHE A 469 24.27 -35.79 18.86
C PHE A 469 23.58 -35.25 17.59
N PHE A 470 22.41 -34.66 17.75
CA PHE A 470 21.73 -33.94 16.68
C PHE A 470 21.10 -32.63 17.17
N VAL A 471 21.08 -31.63 16.29
CA VAL A 471 20.43 -30.34 16.49
C VAL A 471 19.63 -30.01 15.23
N CYS A 472 18.35 -29.73 15.39
CA CYS A 472 17.42 -29.38 14.32
C CYS A 472 17.21 -27.86 14.27
N PHE A 473 17.32 -27.29 13.08
CA PHE A 473 17.16 -25.87 12.82
C PHE A 473 15.93 -25.62 11.94
N CYS A 474 14.99 -24.84 12.46
CA CYS A 474 13.76 -24.41 11.81
C CYS A 474 13.85 -22.90 11.56
N SER A 475 13.74 -22.44 10.31
CA SER A 475 13.86 -21.01 9.96
C SER A 475 15.11 -20.29 10.52
N GLY A 476 16.22 -21.02 10.72
CA GLY A 476 17.47 -20.50 11.28
C GLY A 476 17.61 -20.58 12.82
N MET A 477 16.57 -21.00 13.55
CA MET A 477 16.57 -21.15 15.01
C MET A 477 16.64 -22.62 15.43
N VAL A 478 17.28 -22.93 16.55
CA VAL A 478 17.25 -24.29 17.15
C VAL A 478 15.82 -24.61 17.58
N CYS A 479 15.25 -25.71 17.07
CA CYS A 479 13.84 -26.08 17.31
C CYS A 479 13.63 -27.51 17.87
N ASP A 480 14.64 -28.38 17.78
CA ASP A 480 14.70 -29.68 18.44
C ASP A 480 16.17 -30.09 18.60
N SER A 481 16.51 -30.92 19.59
CA SER A 481 17.88 -31.42 19.78
C SER A 481 17.91 -32.66 20.67
N GLY A 482 18.92 -33.51 20.51
CA GLY A 482 19.02 -34.72 21.32
C GLY A 482 20.32 -35.51 21.17
N VAL A 483 20.42 -36.57 21.96
CA VAL A 483 21.54 -37.51 21.98
C VAL A 483 21.05 -38.94 21.79
N VAL A 484 21.77 -39.71 20.98
CA VAL A 484 21.48 -41.10 20.61
C VAL A 484 22.61 -41.95 21.17
N GLN A 485 22.32 -42.67 22.26
CA GLN A 485 23.26 -43.56 22.94
C GLN A 485 23.02 -45.02 22.54
N SER A 486 23.96 -45.59 21.80
CA SER A 486 24.04 -47.04 21.55
C SER A 486 24.69 -47.75 22.75
N ALA A 487 24.24 -48.96 23.07
CA ALA A 487 24.84 -49.79 24.13
C ALA A 487 26.24 -50.33 23.77
N SER A 488 26.63 -50.29 22.50
CA SER A 488 27.94 -50.72 22.01
C SER A 488 28.47 -49.78 20.93
N PHE A 489 29.78 -49.82 20.70
CA PHE A 489 30.48 -49.00 19.69
C PHE A 489 30.22 -49.54 18.28
N GLN A 490 29.53 -48.76 17.45
CA GLN A 490 28.99 -49.16 16.15
C GLN A 490 29.39 -48.18 15.04
N LYS A 491 29.40 -48.65 13.78
CA LYS A 491 29.64 -47.82 12.57
C LYS A 491 28.36 -47.28 11.93
N PHE A 492 27.20 -47.71 12.40
CA PHE A 492 25.88 -47.37 11.86
C PHE A 492 24.96 -47.00 13.01
N HIS A 493 24.23 -45.90 12.87
CA HIS A 493 23.25 -45.45 13.85
C HIS A 493 21.96 -45.06 13.11
N LYS A 494 20.83 -45.20 13.77
CA LYS A 494 19.53 -44.81 13.23
C LYS A 494 18.73 -44.16 14.36
N PHE A 495 18.22 -42.96 14.10
CA PHE A 495 17.39 -42.26 15.07
C PHE A 495 16.16 -41.65 14.38
N SER A 496 15.21 -41.22 15.19
CA SER A 496 13.96 -40.65 14.70
C SER A 496 13.34 -39.74 15.74
N PHE A 497 12.84 -38.59 15.28
CA PHE A 497 12.20 -37.55 16.08
C PHE A 497 10.85 -37.18 15.45
N LEU A 498 10.03 -36.40 16.15
CA LEU A 498 8.72 -35.99 15.67
C LEU A 498 8.85 -34.69 14.85
N ALA A 499 8.31 -34.68 13.62
CA ALA A 499 8.26 -33.47 12.82
C ALA A 499 7.48 -32.35 13.55
N PRO A 500 8.04 -31.13 13.73
CA PRO A 500 7.38 -30.06 14.46
C PRO A 500 5.99 -29.70 13.91
N SER A 501 5.17 -29.09 14.77
CA SER A 501 3.79 -28.72 14.45
C SER A 501 3.67 -27.69 13.33
N LEU A 502 4.66 -26.80 13.24
CA LEU A 502 4.69 -25.61 12.40
C LEU A 502 6.09 -25.53 11.78
N VAL A 503 6.22 -25.80 10.47
CA VAL A 503 7.49 -25.72 9.74
C VAL A 503 7.22 -25.05 8.39
N THR A 504 8.06 -24.10 8.03
CA THR A 504 7.87 -23.17 6.90
C THR A 504 8.05 -23.83 5.53
N GLN A 505 9.00 -24.76 5.38
CA GLN A 505 9.04 -25.78 4.32
C GLN A 505 10.11 -26.86 4.59
N ASP A 506 11.35 -26.42 4.77
CA ASP A 506 12.52 -27.28 5.01
C ASP A 506 13.09 -27.01 6.41
N MET A 507 13.77 -28.03 6.96
CA MET A 507 14.43 -28.00 8.26
C MET A 507 15.81 -28.64 8.12
N VAL A 508 16.85 -28.02 8.67
CA VAL A 508 18.23 -28.55 8.62
C VAL A 508 18.51 -29.35 9.88
N VAL A 509 19.07 -30.55 9.76
CA VAL A 509 19.56 -31.32 10.90
C VAL A 509 21.08 -31.42 10.84
N LEU A 510 21.75 -30.80 11.79
CA LEU A 510 23.16 -30.99 12.08
C LEU A 510 23.30 -32.26 12.93
N VAL A 511 24.21 -33.14 12.54
CA VAL A 511 24.48 -34.41 13.24
C VAL A 511 25.98 -34.53 13.47
N PHE A 512 26.41 -34.76 14.71
CA PHE A 512 27.82 -34.81 15.06
C PHE A 512 28.14 -35.83 16.17
N THR A 513 29.43 -36.11 16.34
CA THR A 513 29.99 -36.86 17.47
C THR A 513 31.34 -36.27 17.83
N VAL A 514 31.72 -36.39 19.10
CA VAL A 514 33.07 -36.06 19.58
C VAL A 514 33.78 -37.37 19.92
N LYS A 515 35.06 -37.48 19.56
CA LYS A 515 35.92 -38.65 19.75
C LYS A 515 36.77 -38.54 21.01
N ASN A 516 37.33 -39.69 21.43
CA ASN A 516 38.21 -39.83 22.60
C ASN A 516 39.57 -39.08 22.49
N ASP A 517 39.90 -38.51 21.33
CA ASP A 517 41.07 -37.66 21.09
C ASP A 517 40.72 -36.15 21.12
N GLY A 518 39.44 -35.80 21.24
CA GLY A 518 38.95 -34.42 21.15
C GLY A 518 38.54 -34.00 19.74
N ALA A 519 38.59 -34.87 18.72
CA ALA A 519 38.13 -34.52 17.38
C ALA A 519 36.59 -34.54 17.28
N ILE A 520 36.02 -33.46 16.72
CA ILE A 520 34.60 -33.37 16.35
C ILE A 520 34.44 -33.81 14.90
N VAL A 521 33.45 -34.67 14.64
CA VAL A 521 33.09 -35.11 13.28
C VAL A 521 31.59 -34.86 13.05
N SER A 522 31.25 -34.11 12.00
CA SER A 522 29.92 -33.52 11.79
C SER A 522 29.44 -33.64 10.34
N THR A 523 28.12 -33.57 10.15
CA THR A 523 27.45 -33.53 8.85
C THR A 523 26.11 -32.80 8.95
N ILE A 524 25.54 -32.42 7.81
CA ILE A 524 24.23 -31.75 7.71
C ILE A 524 23.30 -32.53 6.80
N VAL A 525 21.99 -32.55 7.11
CA VAL A 525 20.97 -33.16 6.25
C VAL A 525 19.67 -32.35 6.25
N THR A 526 19.19 -32.00 5.06
CA THR A 526 17.93 -31.27 4.87
C THR A 526 16.73 -32.23 4.94
N VAL A 527 15.77 -31.90 5.79
CA VAL A 527 14.50 -32.59 5.99
C VAL A 527 13.40 -31.74 5.36
N ARG A 528 12.85 -32.20 4.24
CA ARG A 528 11.80 -31.47 3.51
C ARG A 528 10.42 -31.91 3.93
N PHE A 529 9.54 -30.96 4.24
CA PHE A 529 8.15 -31.24 4.58
C PHE A 529 7.22 -30.95 3.41
N ARG A 530 6.15 -31.74 3.29
CA ARG A 530 5.02 -31.34 2.45
C ARG A 530 4.31 -30.17 3.12
N LEU A 531 4.03 -29.13 2.34
CA LEU A 531 3.01 -28.12 2.65
C LEU A 531 1.62 -28.80 2.78
N GLN A 532 1.36 -29.36 3.95
CA GLN A 532 0.03 -29.72 4.41
C GLN A 532 -0.43 -28.64 5.37
N SER A 533 -1.12 -27.64 4.82
CA SER A 533 -1.85 -26.64 5.58
C SER A 533 -2.84 -27.35 6.52
N GLN A 534 -2.62 -27.17 7.83
CA GLN A 534 -3.58 -27.54 8.87
C GLN A 534 -4.69 -26.49 8.88
N HIS A 535 -5.48 -26.44 7.79
CA HIS A 535 -6.53 -25.45 7.58
C HIS A 535 -7.61 -25.56 8.66
N THR A 536 -7.59 -24.66 9.64
CA THR A 536 -8.82 -24.26 10.34
C THR A 536 -9.57 -23.21 9.53
N LEU A 537 -8.86 -22.44 8.69
CA LEU A 537 -9.45 -21.52 7.72
C LEU A 537 -10.08 -22.28 6.54
N THR A 538 -11.41 -22.25 6.46
CA THR A 538 -12.19 -22.79 5.34
C THR A 538 -13.12 -21.73 4.76
N ILE A 539 -13.09 -21.53 3.45
CA ILE A 539 -13.99 -20.59 2.77
C ILE A 539 -14.73 -21.30 1.63
N SER A 540 -16.05 -21.14 1.61
CA SER A 540 -16.92 -21.59 0.53
C SER A 540 -17.95 -20.50 0.23
N ALA A 541 -18.22 -20.28 -1.06
CA ALA A 541 -19.23 -19.31 -1.51
C ALA A 541 -20.24 -20.02 -2.41
N THR A 542 -21.49 -20.06 -1.97
CA THR A 542 -22.60 -20.67 -2.70
C THR A 542 -23.53 -19.58 -3.19
N ARG A 543 -23.98 -19.66 -4.46
CA ARG A 543 -24.99 -18.74 -4.99
C ARG A 543 -26.31 -18.96 -4.25
N VAL A 544 -27.05 -17.89 -3.93
CA VAL A 544 -28.31 -17.98 -3.18
C VAL A 544 -29.43 -18.57 -4.04
N ASP A 545 -29.56 -18.08 -5.28
CA ASP A 545 -30.49 -18.57 -6.29
C ASP A 545 -29.76 -18.62 -7.64
N GLU A 546 -30.11 -19.55 -8.55
CA GLU A 546 -29.38 -19.69 -9.83
C GLU A 546 -29.36 -18.39 -10.67
N ILE A 547 -30.45 -17.62 -10.64
CA ILE A 547 -30.63 -16.37 -11.40
C ILE A 547 -30.00 -15.17 -10.68
N SER A 548 -29.68 -15.29 -9.38
CA SER A 548 -29.31 -14.19 -8.50
C SER A 548 -27.80 -13.89 -8.52
N PRO A 549 -27.36 -12.62 -8.56
CA PRO A 549 -25.95 -12.26 -8.39
C PRO A 549 -25.45 -12.42 -6.93
N LYS A 550 -26.33 -12.81 -5.98
CA LYS A 550 -25.99 -13.01 -4.57
C LYS A 550 -25.23 -14.32 -4.33
N TYR A 551 -24.16 -14.21 -3.54
CA TYR A 551 -23.44 -15.35 -2.95
C TYR A 551 -23.49 -15.25 -1.42
N SER A 552 -23.77 -16.38 -0.79
CA SER A 552 -23.58 -16.61 0.64
C SER A 552 -22.17 -17.16 0.85
N ILE A 553 -21.33 -16.41 1.56
CA ILE A 553 -19.93 -16.72 1.83
C ILE A 553 -19.83 -17.27 3.25
N SER A 554 -19.53 -18.55 3.40
CA SER A 554 -19.30 -19.21 4.69
C SER A 554 -17.80 -19.25 5.00
N ILE A 555 -17.43 -18.78 6.19
CA ILE A 555 -16.06 -18.57 6.66
C ILE A 555 -15.88 -19.33 7.97
N GLY A 556 -15.12 -20.42 7.96
CA GLY A 556 -14.67 -21.11 9.18
C GLY A 556 -13.23 -20.71 9.53
N ALA A 557 -12.92 -20.58 10.82
CA ALA A 557 -11.59 -20.30 11.36
C ALA A 557 -11.45 -20.78 12.83
N GLY A 558 -10.27 -20.62 13.43
CA GLY A 558 -10.07 -20.84 14.87
C GLY A 558 -10.62 -19.69 15.72
N ASN A 559 -10.94 -19.94 17.01
CA ASN A 559 -11.64 -18.96 17.84
C ASN A 559 -10.75 -17.73 18.13
N GLY A 560 -11.33 -16.53 17.99
CA GLY A 560 -10.63 -15.26 18.16
C GLY A 560 -9.78 -14.81 16.97
N ALA A 561 -9.64 -15.65 15.93
CA ALA A 561 -8.80 -15.36 14.77
C ALA A 561 -9.32 -14.17 13.96
N TYR A 562 -8.38 -13.38 13.43
CA TYR A 562 -8.63 -12.35 12.44
C TYR A 562 -8.65 -13.01 11.05
N VAL A 563 -9.66 -12.72 10.24
CA VAL A 563 -9.77 -13.18 8.84
C VAL A 563 -9.90 -11.96 7.92
N GLY A 564 -8.93 -11.79 7.02
CA GLY A 564 -8.93 -10.72 6.02
C GLY A 564 -9.45 -11.24 4.68
N LEU A 565 -10.67 -10.85 4.30
CA LEU A 565 -11.27 -11.15 3.00
C LEU A 565 -10.75 -10.19 1.93
N PHE A 566 -10.52 -10.72 0.74
CA PHE A 566 -10.23 -9.96 -0.48
C PHE A 566 -10.95 -10.59 -1.67
N GLY A 567 -11.89 -9.86 -2.27
CA GLY A 567 -12.58 -10.25 -3.50
C GLY A 567 -12.16 -9.32 -4.63
N VAL A 568 -11.65 -9.87 -5.72
CA VAL A 568 -11.08 -9.11 -6.85
C VAL A 568 -11.62 -9.60 -8.20
N GLU A 569 -11.82 -8.71 -9.17
CA GLU A 569 -12.28 -9.07 -10.53
C GLU A 569 -11.17 -9.77 -11.35
N GLU A 570 -11.54 -10.62 -12.32
CA GLU A 570 -10.56 -11.39 -13.11
C GLU A 570 -9.63 -10.50 -13.95
N ARG A 571 -10.11 -9.38 -14.51
CA ARG A 571 -9.27 -8.41 -15.24
C ARG A 571 -8.27 -7.70 -14.32
N ALA A 572 -8.69 -7.31 -13.13
CA ALA A 572 -7.84 -6.59 -12.18
C ALA A 572 -6.59 -7.37 -11.78
N ARG A 573 -6.69 -8.70 -11.75
CA ARG A 573 -5.57 -9.62 -11.49
C ARG A 573 -4.62 -9.81 -12.70
N ILE A 574 -4.81 -9.06 -13.79
CA ILE A 574 -3.98 -9.09 -15.01
C ILE A 574 -3.24 -7.75 -15.20
N ILE A 575 -3.69 -6.66 -14.57
CA ILE A 575 -3.20 -5.28 -14.75
C ILE A 575 -1.72 -5.10 -14.34
N SER A 576 -1.17 -5.98 -13.50
CA SER A 576 0.29 -6.00 -13.27
C SER A 576 0.81 -7.36 -12.84
N SER A 577 2.14 -7.52 -12.93
CA SER A 577 2.93 -8.61 -12.35
C SER A 577 3.08 -8.53 -10.81
N GLY A 578 2.54 -7.48 -10.17
CA GLY A 578 2.69 -7.20 -8.74
C GLY A 578 1.86 -8.13 -7.85
N GLU A 579 2.51 -8.80 -6.90
CA GLU A 579 1.86 -9.73 -5.96
C GLU A 579 1.18 -8.98 -4.79
N THR A 580 0.02 -8.37 -5.07
CA THR A 580 -0.78 -7.57 -4.11
C THR A 580 -1.30 -8.38 -2.93
N ASN A 581 -1.79 -9.59 -3.21
CA ASN A 581 -2.37 -10.48 -2.21
C ASN A 581 -1.29 -11.24 -1.42
N LEU A 582 -1.61 -11.67 -0.20
CA LEU A 582 -0.77 -12.60 0.56
C LEU A 582 -0.75 -13.97 -0.13
N SER A 583 0.46 -14.49 -0.34
CA SER A 583 0.67 -15.80 -0.95
C SER A 583 1.81 -16.55 -0.25
N TRP A 584 1.89 -17.87 -0.47
CA TRP A 584 3.01 -18.69 -0.02
C TRP A 584 4.34 -18.26 -0.65
N ASN A 585 4.33 -17.70 -1.86
CA ASN A 585 5.54 -17.16 -2.52
C ASN A 585 5.98 -15.85 -1.86
N LYS A 586 5.03 -14.96 -1.54
CA LYS A 586 5.30 -13.69 -0.83
C LYS A 586 5.89 -13.95 0.57
N LEU A 587 5.32 -14.92 1.28
CA LEU A 587 5.83 -15.40 2.57
C LEU A 587 7.24 -16.02 2.44
N HIS A 588 7.47 -16.88 1.44
CA HIS A 588 8.79 -17.51 1.22
C HIS A 588 9.87 -16.47 0.94
N ARG A 589 9.59 -15.48 0.08
CA ARG A 589 10.51 -14.36 -0.19
C ARG A 589 10.82 -13.53 1.05
N ALA A 590 9.82 -13.28 1.90
CA ALA A 590 10.04 -12.60 3.18
C ALA A 590 10.99 -13.39 4.10
N LEU A 591 10.73 -14.70 4.29
CA LEU A 591 11.55 -15.58 5.13
C LEU A 591 12.98 -15.80 4.60
N GLN A 592 13.18 -15.87 3.28
CA GLN A 592 14.52 -15.89 2.69
C GLN A 592 15.26 -14.57 2.96
N SER A 593 14.58 -13.43 2.89
CA SER A 593 15.19 -12.11 3.13
C SER A 593 15.58 -11.82 4.59
N SER A 594 15.34 -12.76 5.52
CA SER A 594 15.82 -12.74 6.91
C SER A 594 16.95 -13.75 7.20
N ASN A 595 17.37 -14.52 6.18
CA ASN A 595 18.39 -15.57 6.27
C ASN A 595 19.59 -15.23 5.39
N THR A 596 20.53 -14.45 5.92
CA THR A 596 21.76 -14.02 5.24
C THR A 596 22.83 -15.11 5.25
N LEU A 597 22.66 -16.16 4.44
CA LEU A 597 23.73 -17.13 4.17
C LEU A 597 24.77 -16.51 3.23
N GLN A 598 26.03 -16.41 3.68
CA GLN A 598 27.16 -15.92 2.87
C GLN A 598 27.74 -17.04 1.99
N ASP A 599 27.05 -17.33 0.88
CA ASP A 599 27.45 -18.34 -0.10
C ASP A 599 28.71 -17.96 -0.89
N ALA A 600 29.88 -18.28 -0.33
CA ALA A 600 31.12 -18.59 -1.07
C ALA A 600 32.20 -19.22 -0.17
N ALA A 601 32.47 -18.62 1.00
CA ALA A 601 33.75 -18.77 1.69
C ALA A 601 33.91 -20.03 2.58
N PHE A 602 32.81 -20.73 2.89
CA PHE A 602 32.79 -21.75 3.97
C PHE A 602 32.23 -23.12 3.53
N LEU A 603 32.43 -23.50 2.27
CA LEU A 603 31.90 -24.75 1.66
C LEU A 603 32.20 -26.06 2.42
N HIS A 604 33.25 -26.08 3.25
CA HIS A 604 33.77 -27.28 3.93
C HIS A 604 33.38 -27.33 5.42
N ASP A 605 33.11 -26.18 6.04
CA ASP A 605 32.75 -26.03 7.45
C ASP A 605 31.27 -26.44 7.64
N SER A 606 31.04 -27.49 8.43
CA SER A 606 29.71 -28.09 8.56
C SER A 606 28.76 -27.27 9.43
N PHE A 607 29.27 -26.28 10.17
CA PHE A 607 28.50 -25.42 11.08
C PHE A 607 28.25 -24.06 10.40
N LYS A 608 29.28 -23.37 9.91
CA LYS A 608 29.13 -22.08 9.21
C LYS A 608 28.29 -22.17 7.94
N ARG A 609 28.37 -23.28 7.18
CA ARG A 609 27.53 -23.49 5.98
C ARG A 609 26.02 -23.43 6.25
N VAL A 610 25.58 -23.60 7.51
CA VAL A 610 24.16 -23.58 7.89
C VAL A 610 23.80 -22.44 8.85
N GLY A 611 24.67 -21.43 8.98
CA GLY A 611 24.45 -20.28 9.86
C GLY A 611 24.53 -20.62 11.35
N VAL A 612 25.48 -21.50 11.71
CA VAL A 612 25.61 -22.06 13.06
C VAL A 612 26.99 -21.77 13.65
N LEU A 613 26.98 -21.27 14.89
CA LEU A 613 28.14 -21.04 15.72
C LEU A 613 28.43 -22.27 16.59
N LEU A 614 29.72 -22.58 16.74
CA LEU A 614 30.24 -23.67 17.57
C LEU A 614 31.24 -23.10 18.59
N LEU A 615 31.02 -23.33 19.89
CA LEU A 615 32.03 -23.12 20.94
C LEU A 615 32.29 -24.42 21.69
N THR A 616 33.56 -24.73 21.93
CA THR A 616 34.02 -26.06 22.36
C THR A 616 35.41 -25.96 22.97
N ASP A 617 35.83 -26.96 23.76
CA ASP A 617 37.23 -27.21 24.14
C ASP A 617 37.89 -28.35 23.32
N ALA A 618 37.08 -29.14 22.62
CA ALA A 618 37.44 -30.07 21.54
C ALA A 618 37.71 -29.32 20.20
N TYR A 619 38.30 -29.99 19.21
CA TYR A 619 38.68 -29.41 17.91
C TYR A 619 37.93 -30.01 16.72
N GLU A 620 37.57 -29.21 15.71
CA GLU A 620 37.34 -29.74 14.36
C GLU A 620 38.72 -29.94 13.69
N PRO A 621 38.98 -31.04 12.97
CA PRO A 621 40.25 -31.23 12.27
C PRO A 621 40.53 -30.08 11.30
N ASP A 622 41.76 -29.54 11.31
CA ASP A 622 42.17 -28.54 10.34
C ASP A 622 42.40 -29.20 8.96
N VAL A 623 41.85 -28.59 7.91
CA VAL A 623 41.83 -29.16 6.56
C VAL A 623 41.82 -28.06 5.52
N GLY A 624 42.82 -28.10 4.63
CA GLY A 624 43.14 -27.03 3.68
C GLY A 624 42.03 -26.71 2.66
N PRO A 625 42.01 -25.48 2.12
CA PRO A 625 41.00 -25.03 1.17
C PRO A 625 41.21 -25.65 -0.21
N VAL A 626 40.23 -26.42 -0.68
CA VAL A 626 40.18 -26.94 -2.06
C VAL A 626 39.66 -25.85 -3.02
N PHE A 627 40.12 -25.89 -4.27
CA PHE A 627 40.08 -24.78 -5.24
C PHE A 627 38.73 -24.09 -5.49
N ASN A 628 38.81 -22.77 -5.72
CA ASN A 628 37.72 -21.91 -6.20
C ASN A 628 37.05 -22.44 -7.48
N VAL A 629 35.78 -22.84 -7.38
CA VAL A 629 34.88 -22.94 -8.55
C VAL A 629 34.15 -21.61 -8.70
N GLN A 630 34.43 -20.87 -9.77
CA GLN A 630 33.74 -19.61 -10.08
C GLN A 630 32.28 -19.86 -10.48
N GLY A 631 31.37 -19.77 -9.50
CA GLY A 631 29.93 -19.73 -9.76
C GLY A 631 29.56 -18.49 -10.58
N ARG A 632 28.99 -18.70 -11.78
CA ARG A 632 28.40 -17.60 -12.57
C ARG A 632 27.13 -17.11 -11.88
N VAL A 633 27.24 -16.04 -11.09
CA VAL A 633 26.09 -15.27 -10.63
C VAL A 633 25.40 -14.69 -11.88
N GLY A 634 24.12 -15.02 -12.06
CA GLY A 634 23.32 -14.43 -13.13
C GLY A 634 22.98 -12.97 -12.78
N ASN A 635 23.24 -12.05 -13.71
CA ASN A 635 22.83 -10.66 -13.54
C ASN A 635 21.30 -10.58 -13.45
N ILE A 636 20.80 -10.04 -12.34
CA ILE A 636 19.41 -9.60 -12.25
C ILE A 636 19.31 -8.30 -13.04
N PHE A 637 18.76 -8.37 -14.25
CA PHE A 637 18.38 -7.18 -15.00
C PHE A 637 17.09 -6.60 -14.43
N GLU A 638 17.06 -5.28 -14.24
CA GLU A 638 15.82 -4.57 -13.93
C GLU A 638 14.98 -4.45 -15.22
N GLU A 639 13.74 -4.94 -15.19
CA GLU A 639 12.77 -4.73 -16.26
C GLU A 639 12.05 -3.39 -16.06
N GLU A 640 12.25 -2.45 -17.00
CA GLU A 640 11.32 -1.33 -17.21
C GLU A 640 10.10 -1.84 -17.99
N GLU A 641 8.89 -1.68 -17.46
CA GLU A 641 7.64 -1.83 -18.23
C GLU A 641 6.69 -0.63 -18.00
N ALA A 642 5.78 -0.45 -18.96
CA ALA A 642 4.91 0.72 -19.11
C ALA A 642 3.41 0.37 -18.82
N PRO A 643 2.52 1.36 -18.63
CA PRO A 643 1.23 1.20 -17.90
C PRO A 643 0.01 0.72 -18.73
N ARG A 644 -1.16 0.40 -18.05
CA ARG A 644 -2.63 0.34 -18.48
C ARG A 644 -3.42 -1.02 -18.31
N GLU A 645 -4.74 -1.18 -17.98
CA GLU A 645 -5.86 -0.36 -17.41
C GLU A 645 -6.99 -1.16 -16.63
N HIS A 646 -8.07 -0.50 -16.11
CA HIS A 646 -9.11 -0.89 -15.09
C HIS A 646 -10.34 -1.73 -15.62
N TYR A 647 -11.60 -1.81 -15.12
CA TYR A 647 -12.42 -1.16 -14.04
C TYR A 647 -12.30 -1.86 -12.65
N PRO A 648 -13.40 -2.12 -11.88
CA PRO A 648 -13.44 -1.84 -10.46
C PRO A 648 -12.87 -3.02 -9.69
N GLU A 649 -11.58 -2.93 -9.37
CA GLU A 649 -10.76 -4.08 -9.02
C GLU A 649 -11.29 -4.84 -7.81
N THR A 650 -11.59 -4.11 -6.73
CA THR A 650 -11.96 -4.64 -5.43
C THR A 650 -13.49 -4.76 -5.29
N TRP A 651 -13.99 -6.00 -5.22
CA TRP A 651 -15.37 -6.34 -4.88
C TRP A 651 -15.59 -6.41 -3.36
N ILE A 652 -14.67 -7.05 -2.63
CA ILE A 652 -14.73 -7.21 -1.17
C ILE A 652 -13.39 -6.82 -0.57
N TRP A 653 -13.41 -5.92 0.40
CA TRP A 653 -12.29 -5.65 1.31
C TRP A 653 -12.83 -5.53 2.73
N GLU A 654 -12.98 -6.69 3.38
CA GLU A 654 -13.67 -6.80 4.68
C GLU A 654 -12.83 -7.64 5.64
N SER A 655 -12.93 -7.33 6.92
CA SER A 655 -12.24 -7.99 8.03
C SER A 655 -13.28 -8.62 8.96
N VAL A 656 -13.00 -9.84 9.43
CA VAL A 656 -13.91 -10.63 10.25
C VAL A 656 -13.15 -11.18 11.45
N ARG A 657 -13.71 -11.05 12.65
CA ARG A 657 -13.19 -11.69 13.86
C ARG A 657 -14.16 -12.77 14.29
N THR A 658 -13.71 -14.01 14.27
CA THR A 658 -14.53 -15.14 14.72
C THR A 658 -14.62 -15.17 16.24
N LEU A 659 -15.83 -15.10 16.76
CA LEU A 659 -16.13 -15.15 18.20
C LEU A 659 -17.21 -16.20 18.43
N ASP A 660 -16.86 -17.24 19.19
CA ASP A 660 -17.71 -18.34 19.70
C ASP A 660 -18.43 -19.22 18.67
N GLN A 661 -18.59 -18.78 17.41
CA GLN A 661 -19.09 -19.58 16.29
C GLN A 661 -17.93 -20.01 15.39
N ARG A 662 -17.84 -21.33 15.12
CA ARG A 662 -16.79 -21.91 14.25
C ARG A 662 -16.94 -21.55 12.77
N ILE A 663 -18.12 -21.10 12.34
CA ILE A 663 -18.43 -20.68 10.97
C ILE A 663 -19.28 -19.41 11.05
N GLN A 664 -18.89 -18.37 10.32
CA GLN A 664 -19.64 -17.14 10.14
C GLN A 664 -20.02 -16.97 8.67
N THR A 665 -21.21 -16.44 8.38
CA THR A 665 -21.76 -16.34 7.02
C THR A 665 -22.05 -14.88 6.65
N ILE A 666 -21.70 -14.49 5.42
CA ILE A 666 -21.94 -13.14 4.88
C ILE A 666 -22.57 -13.22 3.49
N GLU A 667 -23.70 -12.53 3.26
CA GLU A 667 -24.24 -12.35 1.90
C GLU A 667 -23.60 -11.16 1.19
N ARG A 668 -23.11 -11.36 -0.04
CA ARG A 668 -22.67 -10.29 -0.94
C ARG A 668 -23.15 -10.55 -2.36
N ALA A 669 -23.64 -9.51 -3.04
CA ALA A 669 -23.92 -9.55 -4.47
C ALA A 669 -22.66 -9.23 -5.27
N LEU A 670 -22.44 -9.92 -6.39
CA LEU A 670 -21.44 -9.51 -7.38
C LEU A 670 -21.89 -8.19 -8.04
N PRO A 671 -20.99 -7.20 -8.27
CA PRO A 671 -21.39 -5.88 -8.77
C PRO A 671 -21.86 -5.89 -10.22
N ASN A 672 -21.37 -6.84 -11.03
CA ASN A 672 -21.68 -6.95 -12.45
C ASN A 672 -21.52 -8.40 -12.95
N ILE A 673 -21.88 -8.64 -14.21
CA ILE A 673 -21.50 -9.82 -14.99
C ILE A 673 -19.97 -9.89 -15.11
N GLY A 674 -19.39 -11.07 -14.85
CA GLY A 674 -17.95 -11.29 -14.89
C GLY A 674 -17.49 -12.51 -14.10
N THR A 675 -16.17 -12.70 -14.04
CA THR A 675 -15.49 -13.63 -13.13
C THR A 675 -14.87 -12.84 -11.98
N TYR A 676 -15.00 -13.33 -10.76
CA TYR A 676 -14.37 -12.78 -9.56
C TYR A 676 -13.60 -13.86 -8.81
N TYR A 677 -12.51 -13.49 -8.16
CA TYR A 677 -11.72 -14.35 -7.30
C TYR A 677 -11.87 -13.91 -5.84
N LEU A 678 -12.43 -14.79 -5.01
CA LEU A 678 -12.48 -14.61 -3.56
C LEU A 678 -11.25 -15.27 -2.93
N MET A 679 -10.52 -14.52 -2.12
CA MET A 679 -9.31 -14.92 -1.43
C MET A 679 -9.41 -14.52 0.04
N ALA A 680 -8.71 -15.21 0.92
CA ALA A 680 -8.49 -14.72 2.27
C ALA A 680 -7.21 -15.25 2.90
N PHE A 681 -6.83 -14.59 3.97
CA PHE A 681 -5.94 -15.14 4.98
C PHE A 681 -6.62 -15.09 6.35
N ALA A 682 -6.14 -15.90 7.27
CA ALA A 682 -6.42 -15.78 8.70
C ALA A 682 -5.10 -15.69 9.46
N LEU A 683 -5.11 -14.95 10.56
CA LEU A 683 -4.02 -14.93 11.52
C LEU A 683 -4.59 -15.27 12.90
N ASP A 684 -4.07 -16.35 13.46
CA ASP A 684 -4.62 -17.10 14.59
C ASP A 684 -3.54 -17.24 15.68
N SER A 685 -3.92 -17.10 16.95
CA SER A 685 -2.98 -17.11 18.09
C SER A 685 -2.49 -18.51 18.51
N ILE A 686 -2.98 -19.58 17.88
CA ILE A 686 -2.58 -20.97 18.08
C ILE A 686 -1.98 -21.56 16.80
N TYR A 687 -2.53 -21.20 15.63
CA TYR A 687 -2.18 -21.80 14.33
C TYR A 687 -1.37 -20.87 13.40
N GLY A 688 -1.12 -19.62 13.80
CA GLY A 688 -0.35 -18.64 13.01
C GLY A 688 -1.06 -18.21 11.72
N LEU A 689 -0.28 -17.83 10.71
CA LEU A 689 -0.77 -17.41 9.39
C LEU A 689 -1.29 -18.60 8.55
N GLN A 690 -2.52 -18.46 8.04
CA GLN A 690 -3.13 -19.38 7.09
C GLN A 690 -3.61 -18.62 5.84
N ILE A 691 -3.28 -19.13 4.64
CA ILE A 691 -3.66 -18.51 3.35
C ILE A 691 -4.50 -19.49 2.54
N THR A 692 -5.66 -19.08 2.03
CA THR A 692 -6.51 -19.92 1.16
C THR A 692 -6.01 -19.96 -0.28
N LYS A 693 -6.48 -20.95 -1.05
CA LYS A 693 -6.45 -20.86 -2.52
C LYS A 693 -7.58 -19.94 -3.00
N PRO A 694 -7.42 -19.17 -4.08
CA PRO A 694 -8.50 -18.36 -4.65
C PRO A 694 -9.70 -19.21 -5.10
N ALA A 695 -10.89 -18.86 -4.62
CA ALA A 695 -12.16 -19.43 -5.08
C ALA A 695 -12.69 -18.60 -6.27
N ARG A 696 -12.92 -19.24 -7.41
CA ARG A 696 -13.41 -18.59 -8.64
C ARG A 696 -14.93 -18.56 -8.66
N LEU A 697 -15.51 -17.36 -8.59
CA LEU A 697 -16.93 -17.10 -8.75
C LEU A 697 -17.17 -16.57 -10.16
N LYS A 698 -18.32 -16.91 -10.76
CA LYS A 698 -18.72 -16.40 -12.08
C LYS A 698 -20.21 -16.10 -12.09
N TYR A 699 -20.59 -14.96 -12.63
CA TYR A 699 -21.99 -14.61 -12.91
C TYR A 699 -22.07 -14.09 -14.35
N THR A 700 -22.99 -14.68 -15.12
CA THR A 700 -23.20 -14.39 -16.54
C THR A 700 -24.67 -14.51 -16.86
N LYS A 701 -25.13 -13.68 -17.80
CA LYS A 701 -26.39 -13.85 -18.50
C LYS A 701 -26.11 -14.28 -19.94
N ASP A 702 -27.02 -15.04 -20.53
CA ASP A 702 -26.92 -15.42 -21.94
C ASP A 702 -27.33 -14.27 -22.87
N ILE A 703 -28.18 -13.35 -22.40
CA ILE A 703 -28.60 -12.15 -23.12
C ILE A 703 -28.61 -10.96 -22.16
N PHE A 704 -27.98 -9.85 -22.54
CA PHE A 704 -27.96 -8.60 -21.74
C PHE A 704 -27.65 -7.36 -22.60
N ALA A 705 -27.94 -6.18 -22.06
CA ALA A 705 -27.70 -4.88 -22.68
C ALA A 705 -26.66 -4.05 -21.90
N GLN A 706 -25.86 -3.28 -22.62
CA GLN A 706 -24.83 -2.40 -22.05
C GLN A 706 -24.91 -0.99 -22.64
N LEU A 707 -25.10 0.00 -21.77
CA LEU A 707 -25.20 1.41 -22.15
C LEU A 707 -23.84 2.10 -22.13
N HIS A 708 -23.51 2.76 -23.24
CA HIS A 708 -22.39 3.68 -23.40
C HIS A 708 -22.93 5.07 -23.76
N ILE A 709 -23.42 5.79 -22.74
CA ILE A 709 -24.01 7.14 -22.88
C ILE A 709 -23.39 8.13 -21.87
N PRO A 710 -23.32 9.43 -22.19
CA PRO A 710 -22.81 10.46 -21.26
C PRO A 710 -23.68 10.57 -19.99
N ARG A 711 -23.07 10.99 -18.87
CA ARG A 711 -23.76 11.16 -17.57
C ARG A 711 -24.57 12.47 -17.45
N SER A 712 -24.32 13.46 -18.30
CA SER A 712 -25.00 14.75 -18.29
C SER A 712 -24.96 15.42 -19.66
N LEU A 713 -25.98 16.22 -19.97
CA LEU A 713 -26.11 17.03 -21.19
C LEU A 713 -26.75 18.39 -20.85
N ASN A 714 -26.57 19.40 -21.69
CA ASN A 714 -27.36 20.63 -21.57
C ASN A 714 -28.67 20.48 -22.36
N ARG A 715 -29.70 21.25 -21.98
CA ARG A 715 -30.96 21.38 -22.70
C ARG A 715 -30.69 21.73 -24.17
N SER A 716 -31.27 20.96 -25.07
CA SER A 716 -31.18 21.10 -26.53
C SER A 716 -29.79 20.88 -27.17
N ASP A 717 -28.80 20.34 -26.44
CA ASP A 717 -27.60 19.78 -27.08
C ASP A 717 -27.91 18.35 -27.59
N GLU A 718 -27.39 17.98 -28.76
CA GLU A 718 -27.49 16.61 -29.30
C GLU A 718 -26.21 15.82 -28.99
N ALA A 719 -26.36 14.58 -28.53
CA ALA A 719 -25.27 13.62 -28.37
C ALA A 719 -25.67 12.25 -28.91
N VAL A 720 -24.68 11.45 -29.35
CA VAL A 720 -24.86 10.04 -29.69
C VAL A 720 -24.11 9.18 -28.69
N GLY A 721 -24.79 8.21 -28.11
CA GLY A 721 -24.19 7.09 -27.40
C GLY A 721 -24.60 5.76 -28.03
N HIS A 722 -24.23 4.64 -27.42
CA HIS A 722 -24.52 3.31 -27.95
C HIS A 722 -25.16 2.40 -26.89
N CYS A 723 -26.07 1.54 -27.30
CA CYS A 723 -26.51 0.37 -26.54
C CYS A 723 -26.00 -0.87 -27.25
N LEU A 724 -25.04 -1.56 -26.64
CA LEU A 724 -24.59 -2.88 -27.10
C LEU A 724 -25.55 -3.93 -26.54
N ILE A 725 -25.92 -4.91 -27.37
CA ILE A 725 -26.83 -6.00 -26.99
C ILE A 725 -26.17 -7.31 -27.39
N HIS A 726 -25.97 -8.17 -26.39
CA HIS A 726 -25.18 -9.38 -26.53
C HIS A 726 -26.09 -10.61 -26.47
N ASN A 727 -25.84 -11.61 -27.32
CA ASN A 727 -26.45 -12.94 -27.22
C ASN A 727 -25.37 -14.02 -27.23
N TYR A 728 -25.15 -14.69 -26.11
CA TYR A 728 -24.22 -15.82 -25.97
C TYR A 728 -24.95 -17.17 -25.83
N GLY A 729 -26.28 -17.18 -25.91
CA GLY A 729 -27.10 -18.37 -25.96
C GLY A 729 -27.29 -18.90 -27.39
N ALA A 730 -28.41 -19.58 -27.63
CA ALA A 730 -28.84 -19.95 -28.99
C ALA A 730 -29.37 -18.73 -29.76
N SER A 731 -29.45 -18.84 -31.09
CA SER A 731 -30.01 -17.77 -31.94
C SER A 731 -31.45 -17.44 -31.56
N ILE A 732 -31.76 -16.17 -31.33
CA ILE A 732 -33.03 -15.75 -30.70
C ILE A 732 -33.52 -14.38 -31.21
N THR A 733 -34.83 -14.16 -31.17
CA THR A 733 -35.43 -12.83 -31.41
C THR A 733 -35.55 -12.07 -30.09
N VAL A 734 -34.98 -10.88 -30.02
CA VAL A 734 -35.05 -9.96 -28.88
C VAL A 734 -35.78 -8.69 -29.31
N PHE A 735 -36.74 -8.25 -28.50
CA PHE A 735 -37.40 -6.96 -28.60
C PHE A 735 -36.76 -6.02 -27.58
N VAL A 736 -36.29 -4.87 -28.07
CA VAL A 736 -35.58 -3.86 -27.28
C VAL A 736 -36.52 -2.69 -27.06
N ASP A 737 -36.95 -2.46 -25.82
CA ASP A 737 -37.71 -1.26 -25.44
C ASP A 737 -36.76 -0.23 -24.82
N ILE A 738 -36.60 0.91 -25.48
CA ILE A 738 -35.75 2.03 -25.05
C ILE A 738 -36.66 3.18 -24.61
N GLN A 739 -36.42 3.72 -23.41
CA GLN A 739 -37.18 4.83 -22.85
C GLN A 739 -36.22 5.98 -22.47
N PRO A 740 -36.60 7.27 -22.68
CA PRO A 740 -37.91 7.75 -23.13
C PRO A 740 -38.11 7.77 -24.66
N ASN A 741 -37.06 7.58 -25.46
CA ASN A 741 -37.16 7.57 -26.92
C ASN A 741 -37.65 6.20 -27.41
N LEU A 742 -38.98 6.09 -27.61
CA LEU A 742 -39.78 4.88 -27.95
C LEU A 742 -39.34 4.16 -29.25
N ALA A 743 -38.13 3.63 -29.27
CA ALA A 743 -37.61 2.75 -30.30
C ALA A 743 -37.79 1.30 -29.85
N ASN A 744 -38.91 0.67 -30.25
CA ASN A 744 -39.13 -0.76 -30.06
C ASN A 744 -38.46 -1.55 -31.20
N THR A 745 -37.19 -1.87 -31.04
CA THR A 745 -36.38 -2.52 -32.08
C THR A 745 -36.46 -4.04 -31.94
N LYS A 746 -36.93 -4.74 -32.99
CA LYS A 746 -36.85 -6.19 -33.09
C LYS A 746 -35.51 -6.59 -33.71
N LEU A 747 -34.64 -7.20 -32.91
CA LEU A 747 -33.38 -7.82 -33.36
C LEU A 747 -33.54 -9.34 -33.47
N VAL A 748 -32.85 -9.94 -34.44
CA VAL A 748 -32.64 -11.38 -34.54
C VAL A 748 -31.15 -11.60 -34.36
N LEU A 749 -30.76 -12.12 -33.20
CA LEU A 749 -29.36 -12.27 -32.82
C LEU A 749 -28.95 -13.74 -32.94
N GLY A 750 -27.90 -14.02 -33.70
CA GLY A 750 -27.22 -15.30 -33.73
C GLY A 750 -26.59 -15.65 -32.37
N GLY A 751 -26.32 -16.93 -32.15
CA GLY A 751 -25.58 -17.37 -30.98
C GLY A 751 -24.12 -16.92 -31.03
N GLY A 752 -23.70 -16.12 -30.05
CA GLY A 752 -22.38 -15.47 -29.97
C GLY A 752 -22.33 -14.04 -30.52
N GLU A 753 -23.44 -13.52 -31.04
CA GLU A 753 -23.51 -12.21 -31.71
C GLU A 753 -23.58 -11.03 -30.73
N THR A 754 -23.25 -9.83 -31.22
CA THR A 754 -23.37 -8.57 -30.50
C THR A 754 -23.78 -7.48 -31.47
N GLU A 755 -24.87 -6.79 -31.18
CA GLU A 755 -25.43 -5.70 -31.99
C GLU A 755 -25.32 -4.34 -31.30
N SER A 756 -25.26 -3.26 -32.08
CA SER A 756 -25.00 -1.90 -31.58
C SER A 756 -26.08 -0.93 -32.02
N ILE A 757 -26.99 -0.57 -31.11
CA ILE A 757 -28.03 0.43 -31.37
C ILE A 757 -27.48 1.82 -31.02
N PRO A 758 -27.33 2.75 -31.99
CA PRO A 758 -26.97 4.14 -31.70
C PRO A 758 -28.15 4.87 -31.05
N LEU A 759 -27.89 5.50 -29.90
CA LEU A 759 -28.84 6.28 -29.12
C LEU A 759 -28.62 7.77 -29.35
N LYS A 760 -29.50 8.41 -30.13
CA LYS A 760 -29.59 9.87 -30.20
C LYS A 760 -30.23 10.41 -28.92
N LEU A 761 -29.53 11.30 -28.23
CA LEU A 761 -29.93 11.93 -26.97
C LEU A 761 -30.11 13.43 -27.21
N LEU A 762 -31.34 13.91 -27.01
CA LEU A 762 -31.72 15.31 -27.16
C LEU A 762 -32.89 15.61 -26.21
N PHE A 763 -32.71 16.54 -25.27
CA PHE A 763 -33.68 16.77 -24.19
C PHE A 763 -34.13 18.22 -24.09
N GLN A 764 -35.45 18.42 -24.16
CA GLN A 764 -36.10 19.74 -24.18
C GLN A 764 -36.51 20.25 -22.78
N ARG A 765 -36.50 19.40 -21.75
CA ARG A 765 -36.81 19.74 -20.36
C ARG A 765 -35.58 19.49 -19.48
N VAL A 766 -35.42 20.31 -18.46
CA VAL A 766 -34.33 20.24 -17.46
C VAL A 766 -34.75 19.34 -16.30
N GLY A 767 -33.78 18.63 -15.71
CA GLY A 767 -33.98 17.59 -14.70
C GLY A 767 -33.25 16.31 -15.08
N ASP A 768 -33.26 15.32 -14.21
CA ASP A 768 -32.62 14.04 -14.50
C ASP A 768 -33.53 13.16 -15.35
N VAL A 769 -33.05 12.79 -16.54
CA VAL A 769 -33.76 11.88 -17.45
C VAL A 769 -33.21 10.47 -17.24
N LYS A 770 -34.11 9.56 -16.83
CA LYS A 770 -33.78 8.15 -16.66
C LYS A 770 -33.86 7.44 -18.01
N ILE A 771 -32.71 7.03 -18.55
CA ILE A 771 -32.63 6.14 -19.71
C ILE A 771 -32.78 4.71 -19.22
N VAL A 772 -33.67 3.96 -19.87
CA VAL A 772 -33.93 2.55 -19.55
C VAL A 772 -33.94 1.76 -20.85
N VAL A 773 -33.24 0.63 -20.87
CA VAL A 773 -33.30 -0.36 -21.95
C VAL A 773 -33.78 -1.68 -21.36
N THR A 774 -34.87 -2.21 -21.90
CA THR A 774 -35.47 -3.48 -21.48
C THR A 774 -35.41 -4.48 -22.63
N LEU A 775 -34.76 -5.62 -22.40
CA LEU A 775 -34.70 -6.73 -23.37
C LEU A 775 -35.80 -7.73 -23.08
N ARG A 776 -36.67 -7.97 -24.06
CA ARG A 776 -37.74 -8.98 -24.01
C ARG A 776 -37.55 -10.04 -25.07
N ILE A 777 -37.89 -11.29 -24.76
CA ILE A 777 -37.96 -12.38 -25.75
C ILE A 777 -39.38 -12.57 -26.28
N SER A 778 -39.55 -13.42 -27.30
CA SER A 778 -40.82 -13.62 -28.02
C SER A 778 -42.02 -14.06 -27.17
N ASN A 779 -41.81 -14.59 -25.96
CA ASN A 779 -42.90 -14.92 -25.01
C ASN A 779 -43.28 -13.75 -24.08
N GLY A 780 -42.70 -12.56 -24.26
CA GLY A 780 -42.96 -11.35 -23.47
C GLY A 780 -42.10 -11.17 -22.22
N SER A 781 -41.38 -12.22 -21.80
CA SER A 781 -40.51 -12.20 -20.60
C SER A 781 -39.36 -11.21 -20.76
N ILE A 782 -39.05 -10.47 -19.69
CA ILE A 782 -37.87 -9.61 -19.60
C ILE A 782 -36.66 -10.49 -19.25
N VAL A 783 -35.59 -10.42 -20.05
CA VAL A 783 -34.33 -11.15 -19.82
C VAL A 783 -33.27 -10.23 -19.20
N ASP A 784 -33.30 -8.95 -19.58
CA ASP A 784 -32.43 -7.95 -18.99
C ASP A 784 -33.07 -6.56 -18.96
N MET A 785 -32.61 -5.71 -18.03
CA MET A 785 -33.08 -4.35 -17.86
C MET A 785 -31.93 -3.49 -17.31
N VAL A 786 -31.34 -2.66 -18.16
CA VAL A 786 -30.25 -1.73 -17.79
C VAL A 786 -30.80 -0.30 -17.73
N GLN A 787 -30.31 0.49 -16.77
CA GLN A 787 -30.77 1.86 -16.55
C GLN A 787 -29.59 2.79 -16.26
N GLN A 788 -29.61 4.00 -16.81
CA GLN A 788 -28.64 5.04 -16.53
C GLN A 788 -29.34 6.41 -16.43
N MET A 789 -28.98 7.20 -15.43
CA MET A 789 -29.45 8.58 -15.29
C MET A 789 -28.59 9.51 -16.15
N VAL A 790 -29.23 10.41 -16.90
CA VAL A 790 -28.60 11.49 -17.65
C VAL A 790 -29.12 12.82 -17.10
N SER A 791 -28.25 13.58 -16.43
CA SER A 791 -28.65 14.86 -15.83
C SER A 791 -28.73 15.95 -16.90
N VAL A 792 -29.94 16.46 -17.19
CA VAL A 792 -30.17 17.51 -18.19
C VAL A 792 -30.22 18.86 -17.52
N ARG A 793 -29.31 19.76 -17.91
CA ARG A 793 -29.09 21.06 -17.25
C ARG A 793 -29.58 22.23 -18.11
N HIS A 794 -29.88 23.38 -17.49
CA HIS A 794 -30.03 24.61 -18.27
C HIS A 794 -28.69 24.94 -18.94
N LYS A 795 -28.77 25.49 -20.16
CA LYS A 795 -27.63 26.17 -20.80
C LYS A 795 -27.45 27.53 -20.10
N GLY A 796 -26.20 27.99 -19.94
CA GLY A 796 -25.90 29.25 -19.26
C GLY A 796 -25.79 29.17 -17.73
N ILE A 797 -25.64 30.32 -17.07
CA ILE A 797 -25.20 30.44 -15.67
C ILE A 797 -26.38 30.65 -14.71
N ALA A 798 -26.47 29.81 -13.68
CA ALA A 798 -27.44 29.97 -12.59
C ALA A 798 -27.11 31.17 -11.68
N ARG A 799 -28.15 31.93 -11.30
CA ARG A 799 -28.09 33.08 -10.39
C ARG A 799 -29.16 32.94 -9.32
N ILE A 800 -28.91 33.52 -8.14
CA ILE A 800 -29.88 33.59 -7.03
C ILE A 800 -29.89 35.02 -6.50
N LEU A 801 -31.06 35.52 -6.09
CA LEU A 801 -31.26 36.79 -5.40
C LEU A 801 -32.06 36.52 -4.11
N GLU A 802 -31.67 37.12 -2.99
CA GLU A 802 -32.24 36.78 -1.68
C GLU A 802 -32.39 38.00 -0.76
N ASP A 803 -33.44 37.98 0.06
CA ASP A 803 -33.58 38.82 1.27
C ASP A 803 -33.55 37.89 2.48
N ALA A 804 -32.57 38.07 3.36
CA ALA A 804 -32.29 37.18 4.48
C ALA A 804 -32.16 37.98 5.78
N ARG A 805 -32.81 37.51 6.85
CA ARG A 805 -32.85 38.18 8.17
C ARG A 805 -32.55 37.21 9.31
N LEU A 806 -31.69 37.65 10.24
CA LEU A 806 -31.42 36.98 11.51
C LEU A 806 -32.43 37.42 12.56
N ILE A 807 -33.20 36.47 13.08
CA ILE A 807 -33.97 36.60 14.31
C ILE A 807 -33.18 35.94 15.45
N HIS A 808 -33.16 36.60 16.60
CA HIS A 808 -32.62 36.09 17.85
C HIS A 808 -33.54 36.57 18.97
N PHE A 809 -33.94 35.63 19.84
CA PHE A 809 -34.85 35.86 20.96
C PHE A 809 -34.27 35.20 22.22
N ASP A 810 -33.72 36.01 23.13
CA ASP A 810 -33.24 35.56 24.45
C ASP A 810 -34.40 35.11 25.37
N GLU A 811 -35.61 35.66 25.14
CA GLU A 811 -36.85 35.34 25.85
C GLU A 811 -38.01 35.09 24.86
N MET A 812 -39.06 34.39 25.30
CA MET A 812 -40.22 34.02 24.48
C MET A 812 -40.93 35.24 23.86
N SER A 813 -40.66 35.50 22.58
CA SER A 813 -41.02 36.75 21.88
C SER A 813 -41.83 36.49 20.60
N GLN A 814 -42.38 37.56 20.01
CA GLN A 814 -43.01 37.52 18.67
C GLN A 814 -42.64 38.76 17.85
N THR A 815 -42.48 38.60 16.53
CA THR A 815 -42.25 39.70 15.57
C THR A 815 -42.87 39.39 14.19
N GLU A 816 -42.97 40.40 13.31
CA GLU A 816 -43.31 40.22 11.90
C GLU A 816 -42.16 40.67 10.99
N LEU A 817 -41.89 39.89 9.94
CA LEU A 817 -40.97 40.24 8.86
C LEU A 817 -41.74 40.50 7.57
N ASN A 818 -41.35 41.56 6.86
CA ASN A 818 -41.70 41.77 5.45
C ASN A 818 -40.41 41.55 4.64
N LEU A 819 -40.38 40.51 3.81
CA LEU A 819 -39.25 40.12 2.96
C LEU A 819 -39.55 40.45 1.50
N SER A 820 -38.55 40.89 0.73
CA SER A 820 -38.75 41.19 -0.69
C SER A 820 -37.51 41.03 -1.56
N VAL A 821 -37.68 40.47 -2.77
CA VAL A 821 -36.60 40.25 -3.75
C VAL A 821 -36.93 40.97 -5.06
N GLU A 822 -36.05 41.84 -5.54
CA GLU A 822 -36.25 42.54 -6.81
C GLU A 822 -35.94 41.62 -8.00
N LEU A 823 -36.91 41.42 -8.89
CA LEU A 823 -36.76 40.53 -10.05
C LEU A 823 -36.01 41.23 -11.20
N PRO A 824 -35.01 40.59 -11.83
CA PRO A 824 -34.31 41.17 -12.98
C PRO A 824 -35.25 41.39 -14.16
N LYS A 825 -35.08 42.51 -14.87
CA LYS A 825 -35.96 42.91 -15.98
C LYS A 825 -35.55 42.34 -17.34
N GLN A 826 -34.35 41.77 -17.47
CA GLN A 826 -33.76 41.28 -18.73
C GLN A 826 -32.83 40.07 -18.46
N ASN A 827 -32.43 39.38 -19.54
CA ASN A 827 -31.47 38.26 -19.57
C ASN A 827 -31.82 37.05 -18.68
N ILE A 828 -33.10 36.78 -18.42
CA ILE A 828 -33.56 35.56 -17.76
C ILE A 828 -33.99 34.53 -18.81
N ILE A 829 -33.53 33.28 -18.70
CA ILE A 829 -34.01 32.16 -19.52
C ILE A 829 -35.47 31.85 -19.10
N PRO A 830 -36.44 31.78 -20.04
CA PRO A 830 -37.84 31.47 -19.74
C PRO A 830 -38.00 30.19 -18.92
N ASP A 831 -38.99 30.20 -18.01
CA ASP A 831 -39.34 29.13 -17.08
C ASP A 831 -38.23 28.67 -16.11
N SER A 832 -37.06 29.34 -16.10
CA SER A 832 -35.94 28.99 -15.21
C SER A 832 -36.08 29.55 -13.78
N GLY A 833 -37.08 30.39 -13.53
CA GLY A 833 -37.31 31.13 -12.29
C GLY A 833 -38.08 30.35 -11.22
N GLN A 834 -37.56 30.29 -9.99
CA GLN A 834 -38.16 29.62 -8.84
C GLN A 834 -38.07 30.50 -7.59
N LEU A 835 -39.18 30.71 -6.89
CA LEU A 835 -39.27 31.53 -5.68
C LEU A 835 -39.57 30.65 -4.45
N SER A 836 -38.77 30.80 -3.40
CA SER A 836 -38.84 29.95 -2.20
C SER A 836 -38.63 30.74 -0.90
N LEU A 837 -39.34 30.35 0.15
CA LEU A 837 -39.14 30.84 1.52
C LEU A 837 -38.48 29.73 2.35
N SER A 838 -37.35 30.01 2.99
CA SER A 838 -36.58 29.03 3.75
C SER A 838 -36.26 29.50 5.17
N VAL A 839 -36.15 28.56 6.12
CA VAL A 839 -35.67 28.82 7.48
C VAL A 839 -34.67 27.77 7.96
N THR A 840 -33.70 28.20 8.77
CA THR A 840 -32.74 27.33 9.47
C THR A 840 -32.37 27.95 10.82
N GLY A 841 -32.10 27.14 11.84
CA GLY A 841 -31.61 27.59 13.15
C GLY A 841 -30.08 27.63 13.25
N SER A 842 -29.37 27.00 12.33
CA SER A 842 -27.90 27.05 12.19
C SER A 842 -27.43 28.26 11.37
N PHE A 843 -26.22 28.77 11.62
CA PHE A 843 -25.76 30.02 11.04
C PHE A 843 -24.24 30.12 10.74
N PRO A 844 -23.80 30.00 9.47
CA PRO A 844 -24.57 29.61 8.29
C PRO A 844 -24.88 28.11 8.27
N ASN A 845 -25.80 27.68 7.39
CA ASN A 845 -26.05 26.26 7.18
C ASN A 845 -25.00 25.68 6.21
N LEU A 846 -23.96 25.05 6.77
CA LEU A 846 -22.87 24.46 5.99
C LEU A 846 -23.18 23.08 5.39
N HIS A 847 -24.40 22.54 5.55
CA HIS A 847 -24.82 21.39 4.73
C HIS A 847 -25.00 21.74 3.25
N GLU A 848 -25.14 23.03 2.91
CA GLU A 848 -25.12 23.52 1.51
C GLU A 848 -23.67 23.65 0.97
N TYR A 849 -22.65 23.53 1.81
CA TYR A 849 -21.24 23.73 1.46
C TYR A 849 -20.60 22.45 0.92
N ASP A 850 -20.96 22.09 -0.31
CA ASP A 850 -20.25 21.04 -1.04
C ASP A 850 -18.83 21.51 -1.37
N LEU A 851 -17.85 20.93 -0.68
CA LEU A 851 -16.42 21.17 -0.91
C LEU A 851 -15.87 20.35 -2.09
N GLN A 852 -16.62 19.42 -2.66
CA GLN A 852 -16.12 18.56 -3.74
C GLN A 852 -15.68 19.37 -4.97
N PRO A 853 -16.44 20.36 -5.50
CA PRO A 853 -15.98 21.18 -6.62
C PRO A 853 -14.69 21.98 -6.31
N MET A 854 -14.46 22.34 -5.05
CA MET A 854 -13.21 22.96 -4.63
C MET A 854 -12.07 21.93 -4.63
N ALA A 855 -12.28 20.76 -4.04
CA ALA A 855 -11.30 19.67 -4.06
C ALA A 855 -10.94 19.25 -5.51
N ASP A 856 -11.95 19.13 -6.38
CA ASP A 856 -11.81 18.80 -7.80
C ASP A 856 -10.97 19.84 -8.54
N SER A 857 -11.11 21.13 -8.23
CA SER A 857 -10.33 22.24 -8.83
C SER A 857 -9.00 22.57 -8.11
N SER A 858 -8.75 21.98 -6.94
CA SER A 858 -7.61 22.33 -6.08
C SER A 858 -6.23 21.87 -6.60
N HIS A 859 -6.17 21.13 -7.70
CA HIS A 859 -4.92 20.76 -8.36
C HIS A 859 -4.37 21.84 -9.29
N ILE A 860 -5.18 22.83 -9.70
CA ILE A 860 -4.87 23.73 -10.83
C ILE A 860 -3.71 24.69 -10.53
N ASN A 861 -3.68 25.27 -9.32
CA ASN A 861 -2.63 26.20 -8.89
C ASN A 861 -2.56 26.28 -7.35
N GLY A 862 -1.43 26.79 -6.84
CA GLY A 862 -1.17 26.84 -5.40
C GLY A 862 -2.11 27.76 -4.62
N SER A 863 -2.57 28.86 -5.20
CA SER A 863 -3.46 29.83 -4.54
C SER A 863 -4.87 29.26 -4.33
N THR A 864 -5.46 28.63 -5.36
CA THR A 864 -6.75 27.94 -5.26
C THR A 864 -6.68 26.81 -4.24
N ASN A 865 -5.58 26.04 -4.24
CA ASN A 865 -5.39 24.97 -3.27
C ASN A 865 -5.28 25.45 -1.83
N VAL A 866 -4.48 26.49 -1.56
CA VAL A 866 -4.38 27.10 -0.22
C VAL A 866 -5.73 27.62 0.24
N LEU A 867 -6.51 28.22 -0.66
CA LEU A 867 -7.83 28.75 -0.33
C LEU A 867 -8.83 27.62 -0.01
N PHE A 868 -8.83 26.52 -0.76
CA PHE A 868 -9.56 25.28 -0.44
C PHE A 868 -9.13 24.70 0.93
N PHE A 869 -7.83 24.66 1.20
CA PHE A 869 -7.27 24.17 2.46
C PHE A 869 -7.78 25.02 3.65
N GLN A 870 -7.64 26.35 3.57
CA GLN A 870 -8.09 27.28 4.60
C GLN A 870 -9.62 27.23 4.78
N THR A 871 -10.38 27.08 3.70
CA THR A 871 -11.85 26.88 3.76
C THR A 871 -12.20 25.65 4.57
N THR A 872 -11.59 24.50 4.25
CA THR A 872 -11.86 23.21 4.88
C THR A 872 -11.58 23.27 6.39
N LEU A 873 -10.48 23.91 6.79
CA LEU A 873 -10.12 24.12 8.21
C LEU A 873 -11.07 25.10 8.92
N THR A 874 -11.44 26.21 8.28
CA THR A 874 -12.36 27.21 8.87
C THR A 874 -13.80 26.69 8.98
N ILE A 875 -14.25 25.83 8.06
CA ILE A 875 -15.54 25.10 8.16
C ILE A 875 -15.52 24.14 9.37
N TYR A 876 -14.44 23.37 9.55
CA TYR A 876 -14.27 22.52 10.72
C TYR A 876 -14.28 23.32 12.03
N GLU A 877 -13.51 24.41 12.10
CA GLU A 877 -13.49 25.31 13.25
C GLU A 877 -14.86 25.95 13.51
N TYR A 878 -15.61 26.33 12.47
CA TYR A 878 -16.99 26.79 12.60
C TYR A 878 -17.88 25.72 13.24
N LEU A 879 -17.87 24.47 12.73
CA LEU A 879 -18.72 23.38 13.25
C LEU A 879 -18.36 23.02 14.69
N ARG A 880 -17.06 23.05 15.02
CA ARG A 880 -16.53 22.85 16.37
C ARG A 880 -16.97 23.96 17.33
N ASN A 881 -16.92 25.22 16.89
CA ASN A 881 -17.27 26.39 17.71
C ASN A 881 -18.80 26.58 17.89
N SER A 882 -19.62 26.10 16.95
CA SER A 882 -21.10 26.15 17.01
C SER A 882 -21.74 24.91 17.67
N GLY A 883 -20.94 23.92 18.08
CA GLY A 883 -21.43 22.67 18.68
C GLY A 883 -22.11 21.70 17.71
N LEU A 884 -21.95 21.90 16.39
CA LEU A 884 -22.60 21.12 15.33
C LEU A 884 -21.68 20.00 14.76
N LEU A 885 -20.49 19.80 15.34
CA LEU A 885 -19.50 18.84 14.88
C LEU A 885 -19.86 17.39 15.28
N LYS A 886 -20.59 16.71 14.38
CA LYS A 886 -20.91 15.27 14.50
C LYS A 886 -19.73 14.38 14.11
N ALA A 887 -19.65 13.17 14.68
CA ALA A 887 -18.59 12.21 14.39
C ALA A 887 -18.49 11.85 12.88
N ASP A 888 -19.64 11.62 12.23
CA ASP A 888 -19.74 11.34 10.80
C ASP A 888 -19.27 12.51 9.91
N SER A 889 -19.34 13.74 10.43
CA SER A 889 -18.82 14.94 9.75
C SER A 889 -17.30 15.02 9.89
N LEU A 890 -16.75 14.73 11.08
CA LEU A 890 -15.30 14.69 11.30
C LEU A 890 -14.60 13.67 10.38
N ALA A 891 -15.22 12.51 10.15
CA ALA A 891 -14.75 11.50 9.20
C ALA A 891 -14.66 11.98 7.74
N LYS A 892 -15.33 13.07 7.37
CA LYS A 892 -15.30 13.67 6.01
C LYS A 892 -14.24 14.75 5.85
N PHE A 893 -13.78 15.39 6.94
CA PHE A 893 -12.77 16.46 6.87
C PHE A 893 -11.34 15.93 6.68
N SER A 894 -10.96 14.82 7.33
CA SER A 894 -9.59 14.27 7.19
C SER A 894 -9.21 13.98 5.73
N PRO A 895 -10.04 13.31 4.90
CA PRO A 895 -9.71 13.11 3.48
C PRO A 895 -9.55 14.40 2.68
N LEU A 896 -10.36 15.44 2.94
CA LEU A 896 -10.26 16.73 2.25
C LEU A 896 -8.97 17.48 2.63
N VAL A 897 -8.57 17.44 3.90
CA VAL A 897 -7.30 17.98 4.38
C VAL A 897 -6.11 17.18 3.85
N GLU A 898 -6.22 15.85 3.76
CA GLU A 898 -5.22 14.98 3.13
C GLU A 898 -5.02 15.30 1.64
N VAL A 899 -6.10 15.60 0.89
CA VAL A 899 -6.04 16.01 -0.52
C VAL A 899 -5.45 17.42 -0.67
N ALA A 900 -5.89 18.39 0.14
CA ALA A 900 -5.35 19.75 0.12
C ALA A 900 -3.84 19.78 0.44
N PHE A 901 -3.38 18.94 1.37
CA PHE A 901 -1.97 18.79 1.71
C PHE A 901 -1.15 18.15 0.57
N GLN A 902 -1.65 17.07 -0.05
CA GLN A 902 -1.03 16.45 -1.23
C GLN A 902 -0.83 17.47 -2.35
N ASN A 903 -1.90 18.16 -2.74
CA ASN A 903 -1.85 19.16 -3.80
C ASN A 903 -0.90 20.31 -3.44
N GLN A 904 -0.82 20.73 -2.17
CA GLN A 904 0.05 21.85 -1.81
C GLN A 904 1.53 21.53 -1.96
N LEU A 905 1.94 20.27 -1.78
CA LEU A 905 3.34 19.87 -1.93
C LEU A 905 3.82 19.90 -3.39
N LYS A 906 2.94 19.75 -4.39
CA LYS A 906 3.27 19.98 -5.81
C LYS A 906 3.77 21.40 -6.06
N PHE A 907 3.25 22.37 -5.31
CA PHE A 907 3.58 23.79 -5.45
C PHE A 907 4.87 24.21 -4.72
N ARG A 908 5.61 23.26 -4.11
CA ARG A 908 6.75 23.53 -3.24
C ARG A 908 8.08 23.60 -4.00
N LEU A 909 8.82 24.69 -3.83
CA LEU A 909 10.17 24.85 -4.35
C LEU A 909 11.23 24.30 -3.36
N LYS A 910 12.40 23.93 -3.89
CA LYS A 910 13.53 23.37 -3.10
C LYS A 910 13.98 24.27 -1.92
N GLY A 911 13.83 25.58 -2.03
CA GLY A 911 14.12 26.54 -0.95
C GLY A 911 13.06 26.63 0.15
N GLY A 912 11.96 25.87 0.06
CA GLY A 912 10.84 25.92 1.01
C GLY A 912 9.76 26.95 0.69
N ALA A 913 9.98 27.85 -0.27
CA ALA A 913 8.95 28.70 -0.85
C ALA A 913 7.88 27.87 -1.60
N PHE A 914 6.71 28.46 -1.84
CA PHE A 914 5.69 27.91 -2.74
C PHE A 914 5.49 28.83 -3.96
N SER A 915 5.37 28.24 -5.15
CA SER A 915 5.13 28.94 -6.42
C SER A 915 3.68 28.76 -6.89
N TYR A 916 3.25 29.55 -7.87
CA TYR A 916 1.88 29.50 -8.39
C TYR A 916 1.58 28.21 -9.17
N LEU A 917 2.53 27.72 -9.99
CA LEU A 917 2.39 26.53 -10.87
C LEU A 917 3.36 25.37 -10.54
N GLY A 918 4.06 25.42 -9.41
CA GLY A 918 4.96 24.34 -8.97
C GLY A 918 6.39 24.42 -9.52
N TYR A 919 7.07 23.28 -9.51
CA TYR A 919 8.50 23.18 -9.80
C TYR A 919 8.84 22.94 -11.28
N ASP A 920 7.93 22.30 -12.02
CA ASP A 920 8.17 21.82 -13.40
C ASP A 920 7.83 22.85 -14.49
N VAL A 921 7.37 24.05 -14.11
CA VAL A 921 7.03 25.16 -15.02
C VAL A 921 8.14 26.22 -15.02
N LEU A 922 8.28 26.94 -16.14
CA LEU A 922 9.37 27.90 -16.38
C LEU A 922 9.45 29.06 -15.36
N ASP A 923 8.31 29.52 -14.84
CA ASP A 923 8.24 30.60 -13.84
C ASP A 923 8.54 30.11 -12.42
N ARG A 924 9.83 29.92 -12.15
CA ARG A 924 10.39 29.43 -10.86
C ARG A 924 10.33 30.46 -9.71
N CYS A 925 9.34 31.36 -9.69
CA CYS A 925 9.21 32.35 -8.62
C CYS A 925 8.44 31.80 -7.42
N GLY A 926 8.99 32.01 -6.22
CA GLY A 926 8.27 31.77 -4.95
C GLY A 926 7.46 33.00 -4.58
N SER A 927 6.22 32.81 -4.14
CA SER A 927 5.35 33.89 -3.64
C SER A 927 5.45 34.01 -2.12
N ILE A 928 5.61 35.24 -1.64
CA ILE A 928 5.60 35.59 -0.22
C ILE A 928 4.20 35.34 0.35
N TRP A 929 3.16 35.84 -0.34
CA TRP A 929 1.76 35.69 0.09
C TRP A 929 1.36 34.21 0.19
N LEU A 930 1.69 33.43 -0.84
CA LEU A 930 1.35 32.00 -0.90
C LEU A 930 2.11 31.19 0.15
N THR A 931 3.40 31.47 0.34
CA THR A 931 4.24 30.75 1.32
C THR A 931 3.76 31.02 2.75
N ALA A 932 3.44 32.28 3.09
CA ALA A 932 2.92 32.63 4.41
C ALA A 932 1.58 31.95 4.70
N ASN A 933 0.63 32.03 3.76
CA ASN A 933 -0.66 31.36 3.90
C ASN A 933 -0.54 29.83 3.96
N THR A 934 0.38 29.23 3.18
CA THR A 934 0.65 27.79 3.24
C THR A 934 1.16 27.37 4.62
N VAL A 935 2.12 28.10 5.19
CA VAL A 935 2.65 27.80 6.53
C VAL A 935 1.56 27.93 7.60
N HIS A 936 0.74 28.98 7.55
CA HIS A 936 -0.38 29.16 8.46
C HIS A 936 -1.40 28.00 8.36
N SER A 937 -1.74 27.56 7.14
CA SER A 937 -2.59 26.40 6.89
C SER A 937 -1.97 25.11 7.42
N PHE A 938 -0.68 24.87 7.20
CA PHE A 938 0.04 23.69 7.66
C PHE A 938 0.04 23.60 9.20
N ILE A 939 0.28 24.71 9.90
CA ILE A 939 0.24 24.75 11.37
C ILE A 939 -1.16 24.33 11.89
N ARG A 940 -2.24 24.87 11.31
CA ARG A 940 -3.63 24.49 11.65
C ARG A 940 -3.98 23.05 11.26
N ALA A 941 -3.45 22.56 10.14
CA ALA A 941 -3.69 21.22 9.61
C ALA A 941 -3.03 20.09 10.42
N SER A 942 -2.11 20.40 11.33
CA SER A 942 -1.39 19.43 12.16
C SER A 942 -2.29 18.60 13.11
N GLU A 943 -3.55 18.99 13.31
CA GLU A 943 -4.57 18.19 14.00
C GLU A 943 -5.07 16.99 13.15
N PHE A 944 -4.86 17.02 11.82
CA PHE A 944 -5.36 16.03 10.85
C PHE A 944 -4.26 15.26 10.10
N VAL A 945 -3.22 15.97 9.65
CA VAL A 945 -2.13 15.42 8.81
C VAL A 945 -0.78 15.58 9.49
N HIS A 946 0.06 14.55 9.39
CA HIS A 946 1.42 14.63 9.89
C HIS A 946 2.29 15.47 8.94
N ILE A 947 2.55 16.71 9.32
CA ILE A 947 3.45 17.62 8.61
C ILE A 947 4.82 17.60 9.29
N ASN A 948 5.86 17.37 8.50
CA ASN A 948 7.25 17.42 8.97
C ASN A 948 7.61 18.85 9.39
N ASP A 949 8.02 19.06 10.64
CA ASP A 949 8.41 20.38 11.17
C ASP A 949 9.52 21.05 10.30
N ARG A 950 10.40 20.27 9.65
CA ARG A 950 11.41 20.79 8.70
C ARG A 950 10.78 21.52 7.50
N ASN A 951 9.59 21.09 7.05
CA ASN A 951 8.91 21.74 5.93
C ASN A 951 8.39 23.13 6.31
N ILE A 952 7.92 23.27 7.54
CA ILE A 952 7.48 24.55 8.12
C ILE A 952 8.71 25.44 8.36
N GLU A 953 9.78 24.91 8.96
CA GLU A 953 10.98 25.68 9.30
C GLU A 953 11.71 26.24 8.06
N SER A 954 11.85 25.50 6.97
CA SER A 954 12.51 26.05 5.77
C SER A 954 11.68 27.12 5.07
N SER A 955 10.35 26.99 5.05
CA SER A 955 9.44 28.05 4.56
C SER A 955 9.53 29.32 5.42
N LEU A 956 9.66 29.19 6.74
CA LEU A 956 9.83 30.33 7.66
C LEU A 956 11.21 30.99 7.53
N ASN A 957 12.28 30.22 7.33
CA ASN A 957 13.61 30.76 7.03
C ASN A 957 13.57 31.58 5.72
N TRP A 958 13.00 31.02 4.65
CA TRP A 958 12.87 31.72 3.36
C TRP A 958 12.03 33.00 3.46
N LEU A 959 10.92 32.98 4.19
CA LEU A 959 10.11 34.18 4.45
C LEU A 959 10.91 35.26 5.21
N GLN A 960 11.80 34.87 6.13
CA GLN A 960 12.68 35.83 6.82
C GLN A 960 13.70 36.47 5.86
N GLU A 961 14.20 35.71 4.88
CA GLU A 961 15.13 36.21 3.85
C GLU A 961 14.48 37.24 2.90
N GLN A 962 13.15 37.22 2.75
CA GLN A 962 12.41 38.21 1.93
C GLN A 962 12.06 39.51 2.69
N MET A 963 12.44 39.66 3.95
CA MET A 963 12.13 40.86 4.75
C MET A 963 13.05 42.03 4.39
N LEU A 964 12.47 43.16 4.00
CA LEU A 964 13.21 44.40 3.71
C LEU A 964 13.78 45.04 5.00
N PRO A 965 14.82 45.90 4.91
CA PRO A 965 15.50 46.45 6.10
C PRO A 965 14.60 47.22 7.08
N ASN A 966 13.50 47.79 6.59
CA ASN A 966 12.45 48.50 7.32
C ASN A 966 11.43 47.58 8.02
N GLY A 967 11.45 46.26 7.74
CA GLY A 967 10.50 45.27 8.25
C GLY A 967 9.25 45.02 7.38
N SER A 968 9.16 45.61 6.18
CA SER A 968 8.08 45.32 5.21
C SER A 968 8.48 44.22 4.20
N PHE A 969 7.51 43.82 3.38
CA PHE A 969 7.64 42.79 2.36
C PHE A 969 7.03 43.30 1.05
N LYS A 970 7.56 42.83 -0.08
CA LYS A 970 7.05 43.13 -1.42
C LYS A 970 7.02 41.85 -2.24
N GLU A 971 5.85 41.50 -2.78
CA GLU A 971 5.70 40.31 -3.61
C GLU A 971 6.56 40.43 -4.88
N SER A 972 7.30 39.36 -5.17
CA SER A 972 8.29 39.27 -6.24
C SER A 972 7.85 38.37 -7.40
N CYS A 973 6.87 37.49 -7.18
CA CYS A 973 6.44 36.51 -8.16
C CYS A 973 5.33 37.05 -9.07
N ALA A 974 5.67 37.46 -10.29
CA ALA A 974 4.75 38.10 -11.24
C ALA A 974 3.46 37.29 -11.50
N ALA A 975 3.54 35.96 -11.56
CA ALA A 975 2.37 35.10 -11.75
C ALA A 975 1.42 35.08 -10.54
N ALA A 976 1.96 35.16 -9.32
CA ALA A 976 1.16 35.28 -8.09
C ALA A 976 0.70 36.72 -7.81
N LEU A 977 1.32 37.70 -8.47
CA LEU A 977 1.01 39.12 -8.31
C LEU A 977 -0.43 39.44 -8.75
N ASP A 978 -0.97 38.75 -9.77
CA ASP A 978 -2.37 38.94 -10.18
C ASP A 978 -3.35 38.43 -9.12
N ASP A 979 -3.06 37.29 -8.45
CA ASP A 979 -3.88 36.84 -7.32
C ASP A 979 -3.75 37.75 -6.09
N ALA A 980 -2.54 38.24 -5.78
CA ALA A 980 -2.34 39.24 -4.72
C ALA A 980 -3.11 40.55 -5.00
N HIS A 981 -3.19 40.98 -6.27
CA HIS A 981 -4.01 42.12 -6.69
C HIS A 981 -5.51 41.82 -6.68
N ARG A 982 -5.96 40.62 -7.08
CA ARG A 982 -7.38 40.16 -6.96
C ARG A 982 -7.85 40.09 -5.51
N MET A 983 -6.91 39.96 -4.57
CA MET A 983 -7.12 39.98 -3.12
C MET A 983 -6.78 41.35 -2.49
N GLU A 984 -6.45 42.36 -3.31
CA GLU A 984 -6.17 43.76 -2.94
C GLU A 984 -5.10 43.93 -1.81
N GLU A 985 -4.14 43.01 -1.71
CA GLU A 985 -3.12 42.98 -0.65
C GLU A 985 -2.07 44.11 -0.81
N THR A 986 -2.04 45.04 0.14
CA THR A 986 -1.03 46.11 0.26
C THR A 986 0.26 45.62 0.93
N GLU A 987 1.37 46.38 0.89
CA GLU A 987 2.61 46.02 1.63
C GLU A 987 2.36 45.82 3.15
N LEU A 988 1.43 46.60 3.73
CA LEU A 988 1.00 46.47 5.13
C LEU A 988 0.22 45.17 5.35
N SER A 989 -0.69 44.85 4.42
CA SER A 989 -1.50 43.63 4.47
C SER A 989 -0.64 42.37 4.32
N LEU A 990 0.30 42.38 3.36
CA LEU A 990 1.28 41.31 3.17
C LEU A 990 2.15 41.11 4.42
N ALA A 991 2.60 42.20 5.05
CA ALA A 991 3.35 42.15 6.30
C ALA A 991 2.54 41.56 7.48
N ILE A 992 1.24 41.83 7.56
CA ILE A 992 0.33 41.23 8.55
C ILE A 992 0.16 39.72 8.27
N THR A 993 -0.04 39.34 7.01
CA THR A 993 -0.17 37.95 6.56
C THR A 993 1.10 37.14 6.87
N VAL A 994 2.28 37.68 6.56
CA VAL A 994 3.57 37.06 6.92
C VAL A 994 3.73 36.93 8.43
N LEU A 995 3.52 38.02 9.19
CA LEU A 995 3.67 38.00 10.65
C LEU A 995 2.70 37.00 11.32
N THR A 996 1.49 36.82 10.77
CA THR A 996 0.52 35.82 11.24
C THR A 996 1.02 34.38 11.09
N ALA A 997 1.83 34.06 10.08
CA ALA A 997 2.47 32.74 9.93
C ALA A 997 3.58 32.46 10.98
N PHE A 998 4.12 33.51 11.62
CA PHE A 998 5.06 33.40 12.74
C PHE A 998 4.36 33.39 14.12
N LEU A 999 3.03 33.51 14.20
CA LEU A 999 2.26 33.35 15.44
C LEU A 999 1.83 31.89 15.66
N ASN A 1000 1.49 31.54 16.91
CA ASN A 1000 0.94 30.23 17.32
C ASN A 1000 1.76 29.01 16.84
N ASN A 1001 3.08 29.15 16.85
CA ASN A 1001 4.04 28.26 16.19
C ASN A 1001 5.16 27.86 17.19
N LYS A 1002 5.53 26.57 17.25
CA LYS A 1002 6.63 26.05 18.09
C LYS A 1002 7.93 26.84 17.90
N HIS A 1003 8.23 27.26 16.66
CA HIS A 1003 9.45 27.96 16.27
C HIS A 1003 9.36 29.50 16.48
N SER A 1004 8.24 30.04 16.99
CA SER A 1004 7.98 31.49 17.05
C SER A 1004 8.99 32.31 17.88
N SER A 1005 9.73 31.64 18.79
CA SER A 1005 10.83 32.22 19.57
C SER A 1005 12.07 32.53 18.71
N LYS A 1006 12.39 31.66 17.74
CA LYS A 1006 13.56 31.77 16.84
C LYS A 1006 13.55 33.04 16.01
N TYR A 1007 12.36 33.49 15.59
CA TYR A 1007 12.15 34.60 14.65
C TYR A 1007 11.82 35.94 15.31
N THR A 1008 12.22 36.14 16.56
CA THR A 1008 11.89 37.34 17.36
C THR A 1008 12.34 38.66 16.71
N ASN A 1009 13.47 38.68 15.99
CA ASN A 1009 13.95 39.86 15.26
C ASN A 1009 12.97 40.31 14.15
N LEU A 1010 12.52 39.37 13.29
CA LEU A 1010 11.51 39.64 12.26
C LEU A 1010 10.21 40.11 12.90
N ARG A 1011 9.71 39.37 13.90
CA ARG A 1011 8.45 39.71 14.59
C ARG A 1011 8.48 41.13 15.16
N ASN A 1012 9.57 41.53 15.81
CA ASN A 1012 9.70 42.86 16.40
C ASN A 1012 9.85 43.97 15.33
N ARG A 1013 10.60 43.73 14.25
CA ARG A 1013 10.76 44.70 13.15
C ARG A 1013 9.44 44.95 12.43
N THR A 1014 8.77 43.88 11.97
CA THR A 1014 7.50 43.99 11.26
C THR A 1014 6.40 44.57 12.16
N LEU A 1015 6.32 44.18 13.44
CA LEU A 1015 5.40 44.82 14.39
C LEU A 1015 5.69 46.32 14.56
N THR A 1016 6.97 46.72 14.65
CA THR A 1016 7.36 48.14 14.77
C THR A 1016 7.02 48.93 13.50
N MET A 1017 7.09 48.31 12.32
CA MET A 1017 6.68 48.90 11.06
C MET A 1017 5.15 49.10 11.01
N LEU A 1018 4.37 48.07 11.37
CA LEU A 1018 2.90 48.13 11.41
C LEU A 1018 2.38 49.15 12.45
N LEU A 1019 3.00 49.25 13.63
CA LEU A 1019 2.64 50.23 14.65
C LEU A 1019 3.00 51.68 14.26
N LYS A 1020 3.85 51.88 13.25
CA LYS A 1020 4.19 53.20 12.67
C LYS A 1020 3.41 53.52 11.39
N ALA A 1021 2.57 52.61 10.92
CA ALA A 1021 1.79 52.81 9.70
C ALA A 1021 0.76 53.95 9.87
N PRO A 1022 0.50 54.77 8.83
CA PRO A 1022 -0.49 55.84 8.92
C PRO A 1022 -1.90 55.26 9.01
N MET A 1023 -2.54 55.44 10.17
CA MET A 1023 -3.88 54.92 10.52
C MET A 1023 -5.03 55.70 9.83
N HIS A 1024 -4.86 56.01 8.54
CA HIS A 1024 -5.86 56.65 7.68
C HIS A 1024 -6.63 55.64 6.81
N ASP A 1025 -6.08 54.45 6.57
CA ASP A 1025 -6.79 53.34 5.91
C ASP A 1025 -7.50 52.46 6.96
N VAL A 1026 -8.83 52.41 6.87
CA VAL A 1026 -9.68 51.60 7.76
C VAL A 1026 -9.45 50.10 7.56
N TYR A 1027 -9.10 49.66 6.34
CA TYR A 1027 -8.78 48.25 6.04
C TYR A 1027 -7.53 47.79 6.80
N SER A 1028 -6.42 48.51 6.61
CA SER A 1028 -5.17 48.24 7.33
C SER A 1028 -5.35 48.37 8.84
N MET A 1029 -6.13 49.36 9.32
CA MET A 1029 -6.46 49.50 10.74
C MET A 1029 -7.20 48.28 11.30
N ALA A 1030 -8.17 47.72 10.56
CA ALA A 1030 -8.91 46.52 10.98
C ALA A 1030 -8.03 45.26 11.02
N LYS A 1031 -7.20 45.02 10.00
CA LYS A 1031 -6.23 43.90 9.99
C LYS A 1031 -5.20 44.03 11.11
N ILE A 1032 -4.72 45.25 11.41
CA ILE A 1032 -3.82 45.52 12.55
C ILE A 1032 -4.55 45.31 13.90
N ALA A 1033 -5.78 45.81 14.07
CA ALA A 1033 -6.56 45.62 15.30
C ALA A 1033 -6.72 44.13 15.64
N TYR A 1034 -7.07 43.30 14.65
CA TYR A 1034 -7.19 41.85 14.82
C TYR A 1034 -5.84 41.18 15.11
N LEU A 1035 -4.78 41.53 14.39
CA LEU A 1035 -3.43 41.00 14.64
C LEU A 1035 -2.95 41.31 16.07
N LEU A 1036 -3.09 42.56 16.52
CA LEU A 1036 -2.72 42.99 17.88
C LEU A 1036 -3.58 42.29 18.95
N THR A 1037 -4.80 41.89 18.60
CA THR A 1037 -5.70 41.07 19.44
C THR A 1037 -5.22 39.63 19.57
N LEU A 1038 -4.87 38.97 18.45
CA LEU A 1038 -4.24 37.65 18.47
C LEU A 1038 -2.91 37.64 19.25
N MET A 1039 -2.15 38.74 19.18
CA MET A 1039 -0.90 38.94 19.93
C MET A 1039 -1.07 39.40 21.38
N LYS A 1040 -2.31 39.70 21.82
CA LYS A 1040 -2.64 40.32 23.13
C LYS A 1040 -1.83 41.59 23.45
N HIS A 1041 -1.41 42.33 22.42
CA HIS A 1041 -0.54 43.49 22.55
C HIS A 1041 -1.28 44.65 23.27
N PRO A 1042 -0.61 45.48 24.10
CA PRO A 1042 -1.28 46.58 24.80
C PRO A 1042 -1.93 47.61 23.87
N ALA A 1043 -1.33 47.89 22.70
CA ALA A 1043 -1.87 48.86 21.74
C ALA A 1043 -3.18 48.42 21.04
N ARG A 1044 -3.70 47.20 21.27
CA ARG A 1044 -4.92 46.72 20.60
C ARG A 1044 -6.16 47.53 20.95
N LEU A 1045 -6.34 47.90 22.22
CA LEU A 1045 -7.55 48.58 22.70
C LEU A 1045 -7.68 50.02 22.11
N PRO A 1046 -6.64 50.87 22.12
CA PRO A 1046 -6.70 52.17 21.43
C PRO A 1046 -6.99 52.07 19.92
N VAL A 1047 -6.45 51.05 19.24
CA VAL A 1047 -6.70 50.85 17.80
C VAL A 1047 -8.13 50.38 17.54
N ILE A 1048 -8.69 49.50 18.39
CA ILE A 1048 -10.12 49.12 18.33
C ILE A 1048 -11.03 50.32 18.61
N GLU A 1049 -10.69 51.17 19.57
CA GLU A 1049 -11.44 52.40 19.87
C GLU A 1049 -11.43 53.38 18.68
N GLN A 1050 -10.28 53.56 18.02
CA GLN A 1050 -10.16 54.38 16.81
C GLN A 1050 -10.93 53.77 15.63
N LEU A 1051 -10.88 52.44 15.46
CA LEU A 1051 -11.61 51.72 14.42
C LEU A 1051 -13.13 51.85 14.61
N ASN A 1052 -13.62 51.75 15.84
CA ASN A 1052 -15.05 51.85 16.15
C ASN A 1052 -15.61 53.26 15.88
N LYS A 1053 -14.78 54.30 15.92
CA LYS A 1053 -15.14 55.68 15.52
C LYS A 1053 -15.26 55.87 14.00
N GLN A 1054 -14.80 54.91 13.19
CA GLN A 1054 -14.92 54.89 11.73
C GLN A 1054 -16.07 53.98 11.24
N ALA A 1055 -16.90 53.45 12.14
CA ALA A 1055 -18.04 52.63 11.79
C ALA A 1055 -19.15 53.44 11.09
N VAL A 1056 -19.82 52.81 10.12
CA VAL A 1056 -20.98 53.33 9.43
C VAL A 1056 -22.22 52.60 9.93
N ASP A 1057 -23.13 53.31 10.59
CA ASP A 1057 -24.46 52.82 10.98
C ASP A 1057 -25.49 53.28 9.91
N SER A 1058 -26.23 52.34 9.33
CA SER A 1058 -27.23 52.59 8.28
C SER A 1058 -28.63 52.33 8.81
N ASP A 1059 -29.39 53.41 9.05
CA ASP A 1059 -30.81 53.46 9.44
C ASP A 1059 -31.24 52.48 10.55
N GLY A 1060 -30.32 52.19 11.49
CA GLY A 1060 -30.50 51.19 12.53
C GLY A 1060 -30.54 49.73 12.05
N ALA A 1061 -30.51 49.46 10.75
CA ALA A 1061 -30.58 48.13 10.16
C ALA A 1061 -29.22 47.42 10.09
N PHE A 1062 -28.16 48.15 9.73
CA PHE A 1062 -26.81 47.60 9.56
C PHE A 1062 -25.75 48.46 10.25
N ARG A 1063 -24.61 47.84 10.57
CA ARG A 1063 -23.37 48.51 10.96
C ARG A 1063 -22.20 47.83 10.25
N TYR A 1064 -21.26 48.60 9.69
CA TYR A 1064 -20.14 48.08 8.91
C TYR A 1064 -19.00 49.11 8.83
N TRP A 1065 -17.90 48.75 8.18
CA TRP A 1065 -16.74 49.62 7.94
C TRP A 1065 -16.47 49.73 6.44
N LEU A 1066 -15.92 50.87 6.01
CA LEU A 1066 -15.50 51.13 4.63
C LEU A 1066 -14.04 51.57 4.61
N GLU A 1067 -13.26 51.12 3.63
CA GLU A 1067 -11.90 51.60 3.35
C GLU A 1067 -11.91 53.12 3.13
N ARG A 1068 -12.89 53.60 2.35
CA ARG A 1068 -13.12 55.02 2.05
C ARG A 1068 -14.61 55.32 1.95
N GLN A 1069 -15.08 56.30 2.71
CA GLN A 1069 -16.44 56.80 2.59
C GLN A 1069 -16.58 57.66 1.33
N LEU A 1070 -17.20 57.11 0.28
CA LEU A 1070 -17.47 57.79 -0.99
C LEU A 1070 -18.99 57.81 -1.23
N PRO A 1071 -19.61 58.98 -1.51
CA PRO A 1071 -21.03 59.06 -1.83
C PRO A 1071 -21.41 58.15 -3.00
N ASN A 1072 -22.54 57.46 -2.88
CA ASN A 1072 -23.16 56.62 -3.91
C ASN A 1072 -22.31 55.45 -4.46
N LYS A 1073 -21.18 55.09 -3.84
CA LYS A 1073 -20.42 53.88 -4.19
C LYS A 1073 -20.98 52.66 -3.42
N GLU A 1074 -21.27 51.56 -4.11
CA GLU A 1074 -21.54 50.29 -3.41
C GLU A 1074 -20.28 49.80 -2.66
N PRO A 1075 -20.41 49.27 -1.42
CA PRO A 1075 -19.30 48.65 -0.72
C PRO A 1075 -18.66 47.50 -1.51
N SER A 1076 -17.34 47.42 -1.48
CA SER A 1076 -16.50 46.46 -2.18
C SER A 1076 -16.37 45.11 -1.46
N LYS A 1077 -15.55 44.21 -2.03
CA LYS A 1077 -15.04 43.00 -1.35
C LYS A 1077 -14.18 43.38 -0.15
N ARG A 1078 -13.27 44.35 -0.31
CA ARG A 1078 -12.34 44.81 0.72
C ARG A 1078 -13.02 45.50 1.90
N ASP A 1079 -14.14 46.20 1.67
CA ASP A 1079 -15.03 46.69 2.74
C ASP A 1079 -15.67 45.54 3.53
N THR A 1080 -15.94 44.42 2.85
CA THR A 1080 -16.50 43.20 3.46
C THR A 1080 -15.44 42.50 4.32
N GLU A 1081 -14.20 42.38 3.82
CA GLU A 1081 -13.05 41.88 4.58
C GLU A 1081 -12.73 42.77 5.80
N THR A 1082 -12.73 44.10 5.62
CA THR A 1082 -12.55 45.11 6.69
C THR A 1082 -13.53 44.87 7.84
N THR A 1083 -14.82 44.73 7.49
CA THR A 1083 -15.91 44.55 8.45
C THR A 1083 -15.80 43.23 9.21
N ALA A 1084 -15.32 42.17 8.57
CA ALA A 1084 -15.08 40.88 9.23
C ALA A 1084 -13.94 40.95 10.25
N TYR A 1085 -12.81 41.61 9.92
CA TYR A 1085 -11.72 41.83 10.89
C TYR A 1085 -12.12 42.76 12.04
N ALA A 1086 -12.86 43.84 11.74
CA ALA A 1086 -13.37 44.74 12.76
C ALA A 1086 -14.31 44.01 13.74
N LEU A 1087 -15.16 43.11 13.25
CA LEU A 1087 -16.01 42.26 14.08
C LEU A 1087 -15.20 41.27 14.91
N LEU A 1088 -14.21 40.58 14.32
CA LEU A 1088 -13.35 39.62 15.01
C LEU A 1088 -12.54 40.26 16.15
N ALA A 1089 -11.94 41.43 15.92
CA ALA A 1089 -11.22 42.17 16.96
C ALA A 1089 -12.15 42.56 18.13
N ASN A 1090 -13.33 43.11 17.80
CA ASN A 1090 -14.29 43.56 18.81
C ASN A 1090 -14.92 42.40 19.61
N ILE A 1091 -15.25 41.28 18.98
CA ILE A 1091 -15.85 40.14 19.69
C ILE A 1091 -14.84 39.50 20.65
N ASN A 1092 -13.56 39.38 20.24
CA ASN A 1092 -12.51 38.76 21.04
C ASN A 1092 -12.13 39.57 22.29
N GLU A 1093 -12.16 40.91 22.23
CA GLU A 1093 -11.96 41.78 23.41
C GLU A 1093 -13.28 42.12 24.15
N GLY A 1094 -14.43 41.73 23.61
CA GLY A 1094 -15.74 41.99 24.22
C GLY A 1094 -16.29 43.40 24.06
N THR A 1095 -15.65 44.26 23.27
CA THR A 1095 -15.89 45.72 23.17
C THR A 1095 -17.14 46.16 22.38
N MET A 1096 -18.08 45.25 22.13
CA MET A 1096 -19.26 45.47 21.27
C MET A 1096 -20.50 44.76 21.80
N ALA A 1097 -21.66 45.44 21.71
CA ALA A 1097 -22.94 44.96 22.24
C ALA A 1097 -23.65 43.95 21.31
N SER A 1098 -24.54 43.13 21.85
CA SER A 1098 -25.21 42.04 21.11
C SER A 1098 -26.01 42.52 19.90
N GLU A 1099 -26.73 43.64 20.00
CA GLU A 1099 -27.45 44.24 18.86
C GLU A 1099 -26.51 44.85 17.81
N GLU A 1100 -25.32 45.32 18.19
CA GLU A 1100 -24.31 45.76 17.22
C GLU A 1100 -23.72 44.55 16.48
N ILE A 1101 -23.32 43.50 17.21
CA ILE A 1101 -22.87 42.23 16.65
C ILE A 1101 -23.90 41.68 15.67
N LYS A 1102 -25.19 41.66 16.03
CA LYS A 1102 -26.30 41.23 15.18
C LYS A 1102 -26.41 42.06 13.89
N ARG A 1103 -26.29 43.39 13.95
CA ARG A 1103 -26.36 44.28 12.77
C ARG A 1103 -25.14 44.14 11.84
N VAL A 1104 -23.93 43.97 12.38
CA VAL A 1104 -22.73 43.67 11.58
C VAL A 1104 -22.84 42.27 10.96
N THR A 1105 -23.30 41.30 11.74
CA THR A 1105 -23.51 39.89 11.33
C THR A 1105 -24.52 39.78 10.18
N GLN A 1106 -25.63 40.52 10.24
CA GLN A 1106 -26.61 40.56 9.15
C GLN A 1106 -26.00 41.16 7.87
N TRP A 1107 -25.21 42.22 7.98
CA TRP A 1107 -24.54 42.85 6.83
C TRP A 1107 -23.50 41.93 6.20
N LEU A 1108 -22.66 41.26 7.00
CA LEU A 1108 -21.69 40.28 6.52
C LEU A 1108 -22.38 39.12 5.81
N TYR A 1109 -23.39 38.48 6.41
CA TYR A 1109 -24.10 37.39 5.74
C TYR A 1109 -24.70 37.82 4.39
N LYS A 1110 -25.29 39.02 4.34
CA LYS A 1110 -25.82 39.64 3.10
C LYS A 1110 -24.74 39.83 2.02
N ARG A 1111 -23.48 40.04 2.38
CA ARG A 1111 -22.37 40.25 1.42
C ARG A 1111 -21.64 38.98 1.01
N CYS A 1112 -21.35 38.09 1.94
CA CYS A 1112 -20.47 36.94 1.70
C CYS A 1112 -21.22 35.70 1.19
N PHE A 1113 -22.49 35.48 1.60
CA PHE A 1113 -23.20 34.21 1.36
C PHE A 1113 -24.46 34.30 0.49
N ILE A 1114 -25.03 35.49 0.27
CA ILE A 1114 -26.22 35.62 -0.60
C ILE A 1114 -25.88 35.44 -2.08
N GLY A 1115 -26.78 34.75 -2.79
CA GLY A 1115 -26.81 34.76 -4.26
C GLY A 1115 -25.90 33.74 -4.94
N ASN A 1116 -25.72 32.58 -4.31
CA ASN A 1116 -24.91 31.46 -4.81
C ASN A 1116 -23.40 31.77 -4.95
N ARG A 1117 -22.88 32.73 -4.15
CA ARG A 1117 -21.47 33.18 -4.14
C ARG A 1117 -20.52 32.20 -3.44
N PHE A 1118 -20.72 30.90 -3.61
CA PHE A 1118 -19.90 29.85 -2.97
C PHE A 1118 -18.51 29.66 -3.61
N ILE A 1119 -18.10 30.56 -4.51
CA ILE A 1119 -16.68 30.76 -4.83
C ILE A 1119 -16.02 31.33 -3.56
N VAL A 1120 -15.12 30.57 -2.95
CA VAL A 1120 -14.38 31.10 -1.80
C VAL A 1120 -13.35 32.11 -2.28
N THR A 1121 -13.19 33.14 -1.48
CA THR A 1121 -12.36 34.33 -1.67
C THR A 1121 -11.85 34.78 -0.30
N ALA A 1122 -10.88 35.71 -0.26
CA ALA A 1122 -10.33 36.24 0.99
C ALA A 1122 -11.43 36.73 1.93
N GLU A 1123 -12.35 37.55 1.41
CA GLU A 1123 -13.46 38.09 2.18
C GLU A 1123 -14.40 36.99 2.68
N ASN A 1124 -14.78 36.01 1.85
CA ASN A 1124 -15.67 34.92 2.26
C ASN A 1124 -15.07 34.03 3.35
N LEU A 1125 -13.76 33.78 3.31
CA LEU A 1125 -13.04 33.01 4.33
C LEU A 1125 -13.06 33.72 5.69
N ILE A 1126 -12.70 35.01 5.74
CA ILE A 1126 -12.68 35.77 7.00
C ILE A 1126 -14.10 36.07 7.50
N CYS A 1127 -15.10 36.23 6.60
CA CYS A 1127 -16.50 36.25 6.99
C CYS A 1127 -16.87 34.96 7.74
N LEU A 1128 -16.56 33.79 7.18
CA LEU A 1128 -16.90 32.50 7.82
C LEU A 1128 -16.22 32.34 9.19
N GLN A 1129 -14.96 32.77 9.31
CA GLN A 1129 -14.26 32.79 10.60
C GLN A 1129 -14.96 33.72 11.60
N ALA A 1130 -15.33 34.94 11.20
CA ALA A 1130 -16.09 35.86 12.03
C ALA A 1130 -17.46 35.28 12.46
N LEU A 1131 -18.21 34.69 11.53
CA LEU A 1131 -19.49 34.04 11.82
C LEU A 1131 -19.33 32.85 12.79
N GLY A 1132 -18.23 32.11 12.74
CA GLY A 1132 -17.92 31.04 13.68
C GLY A 1132 -17.68 31.52 15.12
N VAL A 1133 -17.05 32.69 15.29
CA VAL A 1133 -16.89 33.30 16.62
C VAL A 1133 -18.23 33.89 17.11
N VAL A 1134 -19.05 34.48 16.22
CA VAL A 1134 -20.43 34.91 16.56
C VAL A 1134 -21.29 33.71 16.99
N ALA A 1135 -21.28 32.61 16.24
CA ALA A 1135 -22.08 31.42 16.53
C ALA A 1135 -21.74 30.79 17.89
N LYS A 1136 -20.48 30.87 18.32
CA LYS A 1136 -20.01 30.45 19.66
C LYS A 1136 -20.47 31.35 20.81
N ARG A 1137 -20.71 32.64 20.53
CA ARG A 1137 -21.17 33.63 21.51
C ARG A 1137 -22.68 33.68 21.63
N ASN A 1138 -23.39 33.42 20.53
CA ASN A 1138 -24.86 33.52 20.43
C ASN A 1138 -25.53 32.12 20.43
N THR A 1139 -24.89 31.11 21.04
CA THR A 1139 -25.44 29.75 21.14
C THR A 1139 -26.50 29.70 22.24
N ALA A 1140 -27.78 29.85 21.87
CA ALA A 1140 -28.89 29.71 22.82
C ALA A 1140 -28.96 28.28 23.39
N PRO A 1141 -29.34 28.10 24.67
CA PRO A 1141 -29.41 26.78 25.32
C PRO A 1141 -30.62 25.95 24.87
N GLU A 1142 -31.69 26.57 24.39
CA GLU A 1142 -32.84 25.90 23.76
C GLU A 1142 -33.35 26.76 22.57
N THR A 1143 -33.57 26.12 21.42
CA THR A 1143 -34.20 26.73 20.23
C THR A 1143 -35.62 26.20 20.07
N LYS A 1144 -36.59 27.10 19.92
CA LYS A 1144 -38.02 26.76 19.76
C LYS A 1144 -38.78 27.88 19.07
N LEU A 1145 -38.72 27.92 17.73
CA LEU A 1145 -39.31 28.97 16.91
C LEU A 1145 -40.39 28.42 15.96
N LEU A 1146 -41.48 29.17 15.80
CA LEU A 1146 -42.52 28.90 14.80
C LEU A 1146 -42.65 30.09 13.83
N LEU A 1147 -42.41 29.83 12.56
CA LEU A 1147 -42.77 30.71 11.44
C LEU A 1147 -44.20 30.39 10.99
N VAL A 1148 -45.01 31.43 10.79
CA VAL A 1148 -46.35 31.33 10.20
C VAL A 1148 -46.39 32.23 8.96
N LEU A 1149 -46.61 31.62 7.80
CA LEU A 1149 -46.76 32.28 6.50
C LEU A 1149 -48.25 32.45 6.14
N SER A 1150 -49.07 31.46 6.46
CA SER A 1150 -50.53 31.48 6.29
C SER A 1150 -51.19 30.50 7.27
N SER A 1151 -52.52 30.46 7.29
CA SER A 1151 -53.28 29.47 8.08
C SER A 1151 -53.01 28.00 7.70
N THR A 1152 -52.36 27.73 6.56
CA THR A 1152 -52.04 26.37 6.08
C THR A 1152 -50.53 26.16 5.84
N GLN A 1153 -49.67 27.15 6.12
CA GLN A 1153 -48.23 27.07 5.87
C GLN A 1153 -47.44 27.67 7.04
N SER A 1154 -46.70 26.80 7.73
CA SER A 1154 -45.87 27.12 8.89
C SER A 1154 -44.63 26.23 8.93
N LEU A 1155 -43.52 26.75 9.46
CA LEU A 1155 -42.26 26.03 9.65
C LEU A 1155 -41.84 26.10 11.12
N ALA A 1156 -41.35 24.99 11.68
CA ALA A 1156 -41.05 24.86 13.10
C ALA A 1156 -39.59 24.46 13.31
N VAL A 1157 -38.83 25.33 13.96
CA VAL A 1157 -37.39 25.14 14.25
C VAL A 1157 -37.21 24.78 15.72
N ASN A 1158 -36.57 23.65 15.98
CA ASN A 1158 -36.26 23.14 17.31
C ASN A 1158 -34.87 22.47 17.33
N GLU A 1159 -34.38 22.07 18.49
CA GLU A 1159 -33.06 21.42 18.62
C GLU A 1159 -32.81 20.23 17.69
N THR A 1160 -33.82 19.40 17.41
CA THR A 1160 -33.66 18.22 16.52
C THR A 1160 -33.57 18.58 15.04
N ASN A 1161 -34.04 19.76 14.62
CA ASN A 1161 -34.11 20.16 13.22
C ASN A 1161 -33.48 21.54 12.92
N ARG A 1162 -32.78 22.17 13.87
CA ARG A 1162 -32.13 23.48 13.69
C ARG A 1162 -31.09 23.52 12.58
N GLU A 1163 -30.45 22.39 12.28
CA GLU A 1163 -29.52 22.24 11.16
C GLU A 1163 -30.20 22.03 9.80
N LEU A 1164 -31.49 21.68 9.77
CA LEU A 1164 -32.22 21.43 8.53
C LEU A 1164 -32.67 22.76 7.92
N LEU A 1165 -32.31 22.99 6.65
CA LEU A 1165 -32.96 24.05 5.87
C LEU A 1165 -34.37 23.58 5.51
N GLN A 1166 -35.38 24.19 6.12
CA GLN A 1166 -36.79 23.93 5.83
C GLN A 1166 -37.27 24.93 4.79
N THR A 1167 -37.76 24.47 3.64
CA THR A 1167 -38.07 25.33 2.48
C THR A 1167 -39.50 25.10 1.96
N ILE A 1168 -40.23 26.19 1.74
CA ILE A 1168 -41.53 26.22 1.06
C ILE A 1168 -41.33 26.86 -0.32
N GLN A 1169 -41.67 26.13 -1.38
CA GLN A 1169 -41.77 26.68 -2.73
C GLN A 1169 -43.06 27.50 -2.86
N LEU A 1170 -42.97 28.72 -3.38
CA LEU A 1170 -44.10 29.66 -3.45
C LEU A 1170 -44.78 29.59 -4.82
N THR A 1171 -46.04 29.15 -4.83
CA THR A 1171 -46.84 28.92 -6.06
C THR A 1171 -47.33 30.20 -6.74
N ARG A 1172 -47.17 31.36 -6.11
CA ARG A 1172 -47.42 32.69 -6.71
C ARG A 1172 -46.10 33.45 -6.80
N ALA A 1173 -45.79 33.97 -7.99
CA ALA A 1173 -44.61 34.78 -8.26
C ALA A 1173 -44.75 36.22 -7.70
N THR A 1174 -45.20 36.37 -6.45
CA THR A 1174 -45.26 37.65 -5.74
C THR A 1174 -43.91 37.90 -5.06
N PRO A 1175 -43.11 38.88 -5.50
CA PRO A 1175 -41.74 39.12 -4.98
C PRO A 1175 -41.68 39.72 -3.56
N ARG A 1176 -42.78 39.66 -2.80
CA ARG A 1176 -42.94 40.22 -1.45
C ARG A 1176 -43.74 39.24 -0.59
N VAL A 1177 -43.26 38.99 0.61
CA VAL A 1177 -43.82 38.00 1.55
C VAL A 1177 -43.83 38.58 2.96
N ARG A 1178 -44.92 38.37 3.71
CA ARG A 1178 -44.97 38.65 5.16
C ARG A 1178 -44.97 37.34 5.94
N VAL A 1179 -44.22 37.29 7.04
CA VAL A 1179 -44.10 36.11 7.92
C VAL A 1179 -44.18 36.58 9.38
N SER A 1180 -45.01 35.92 10.19
CA SER A 1180 -45.02 36.13 11.64
C SER A 1180 -44.17 35.05 12.32
N ILE A 1181 -43.38 35.43 13.32
CA ILE A 1181 -42.37 34.57 13.96
C ILE A 1181 -42.53 34.68 15.46
N LYS A 1182 -42.67 33.55 16.16
CA LYS A 1182 -42.75 33.52 17.63
C LYS A 1182 -41.93 32.38 18.25
N GLY A 1183 -41.38 32.60 19.44
CA GLY A 1183 -40.66 31.59 20.21
C GLY A 1183 -39.38 32.08 20.88
N LEU A 1184 -38.41 31.17 21.03
CA LEU A 1184 -37.12 31.34 21.72
C LEU A 1184 -35.96 30.89 20.82
N GLY A 1185 -34.80 31.55 20.90
CA GLY A 1185 -33.56 31.17 20.22
C GLY A 1185 -33.31 31.88 18.89
N SER A 1186 -32.48 31.27 18.03
CA SER A 1186 -31.96 31.88 16.79
C SER A 1186 -32.54 31.23 15.53
N ALA A 1187 -32.86 32.03 14.51
CA ALA A 1187 -33.09 31.52 13.15
C ALA A 1187 -32.78 32.54 12.06
N TRP A 1188 -32.41 32.03 10.89
CA TRP A 1188 -32.35 32.77 9.64
C TRP A 1188 -33.56 32.48 8.78
N VAL A 1189 -34.28 33.53 8.40
CA VAL A 1189 -35.37 33.45 7.41
C VAL A 1189 -34.87 34.05 6.09
N LYS A 1190 -34.95 33.29 5.01
CA LYS A 1190 -34.51 33.66 3.65
C LYS A 1190 -35.70 33.64 2.69
N LEU A 1191 -35.91 34.69 1.90
CA LEU A 1191 -36.74 34.66 0.69
C LEU A 1191 -35.80 34.67 -0.51
N SER A 1192 -35.81 33.60 -1.31
CA SER A 1192 -34.79 33.33 -2.34
C SER A 1192 -35.41 33.07 -3.71
N TYR A 1193 -34.96 33.81 -4.73
CA TYR A 1193 -35.35 33.65 -6.14
C TYR A 1193 -34.17 33.14 -6.97
N LYS A 1194 -34.28 31.91 -7.50
CA LYS A 1194 -33.28 31.27 -8.36
C LYS A 1194 -33.70 31.33 -9.82
N TYR A 1195 -32.78 31.67 -10.73
CA TYR A 1195 -33.03 31.77 -12.17
C TYR A 1195 -31.73 31.49 -12.96
N HIS A 1196 -31.81 31.43 -14.29
CA HIS A 1196 -30.63 31.23 -15.15
C HIS A 1196 -30.51 32.37 -16.17
N MET A 1197 -29.27 32.78 -16.46
CA MET A 1197 -28.90 33.67 -17.56
C MET A 1197 -28.27 32.85 -18.70
N PRO A 1198 -28.31 33.29 -19.97
CA PRO A 1198 -27.55 32.69 -21.07
C PRO A 1198 -26.04 32.59 -20.80
#